data_AF-A0A3A4K535-F1
#
_entry.id   AF-A0A3A4K535-F1
#
_cell.length_a   1.000
_cell.length_b   1.000
_cell.length_c   1.000
_cell.angle_alpha   90.00
_cell.angle_beta   90.00
_cell.angle_gamma   90.00
#
_symmetry.space_group_name_H-M   'P 1'
#
loop_
_entity.id
_entity.type
_entity.pdbx_description
1 polymer ?
#
loop_
_entity_poly.entity_id
_entity_poly.type
_entity_poly.pdbx_seq_one_letter_code
_entity_poly.pdbx_strand_id
1 'polypeptide(L)'
;MRMGFLDAVYTGLDYQNGVLLNTSDRPQPNQSAEQWLDKGEWLAAGRRAGAEKVFFVGNNPLILFSSCGGKPEEKIKAFNKAWSLARPRLLFLASPGKLTVYDLAQKPVQENARDKQPDLKWLATLNKVADVTEVLREYHRNQVESGRLFADKRFGDLKNRADKALIRDLKTVRAELIQAGLSKEKVRFAHALIGRSIFIRYLEDRGVLDRDYFYAIARQGKGWTDILESDPPALLATSGPRSRYARVLGDQEFTYALFRKLAKDFNGDMFPNVEEEREKVTQKHLRLTQDLLYGNAGIRGKLFFFAYRFDIIPLDLISAIYEEFYHPETKDDTKKKKARQDGAYYTPPVLAEFVLSRVLTEGVLKKNPRVLDPACGSGIFLVEAFRRIVRYRWKKKREALTFEELKAILKEQIAGIEVNEEAARIAAFSLYLSLLHYLEPPAISHLIKNGEKLPNLLVSNGRSENHYHSIWAGNSFDTDTIESNATLKEHFGQSCADVVVGNPPWGDPGTKADAETKERQGILLRWCEKNGKPIGDKEPSQAFLLRSVDFLKTKGKAGLLVSAGVLFKHSPTSQEFRKTWLDNAKIEEIFNFSHVRRLFFKEAISPFLAVFFTKQNRDDSLISYWSAKQVTQTSKNQAVIFSLYDRQFVKQDKTANSLIWKELWFGRDKDAKFIDYLAVYPRLFDFIDRGSSGRGFQVAARDKDAGLLKKFKQLSIGSFSRYGELEFEEVPDKIHRAGNVGIYDGHRLIIKRGVSESNGDQGKIHARLESTPFCFRHTFYGIKLQAPVEWKYKIILGILWSSLARYYFFMISSNWGLWHHEIHLDDELLQLPIVLDRDQSSTSEIIKYVDELRKYNPEPYSVMNLTGPTGEEIEQTRREWESKLDEAVFDLFGLNDEQRDLIHDFCEVTLPFYYQPIGGEASSEAVKGKNFCWIEKYAKIFCKRWNAYLDEGSELRACVHIGADGNLVAVEFTIDDKKTPWKLQSEKESWGGVLKKISKALPQPMGTSQILLDGLVHVVTNDGIIVVKRNEKRFWTRSLAREDADATLAKRMIDTRDAARESTDA
;
A
#
# COMPACT_ATOMS: atom_id res chain seq x y z
N MET A 1 -2.90 -48.34 -10.23
CA MET A 1 -2.00 -47.26 -10.72
C MET A 1 -1.09 -46.84 -9.57
N ARG A 2 0.23 -46.91 -9.71
CA ARG A 2 1.14 -46.33 -8.69
C ARG A 2 1.01 -44.81 -8.76
N MET A 3 0.58 -44.19 -7.66
CA MET A 3 0.41 -42.73 -7.55
C MET A 3 1.76 -42.04 -7.75
N GLY A 4 1.83 -41.04 -8.64
CA GLY A 4 3.04 -40.25 -8.86
C GLY A 4 3.36 -39.33 -7.67
N PHE A 5 4.60 -38.86 -7.56
CA PHE A 5 5.01 -37.95 -6.47
C PHE A 5 4.14 -36.69 -6.39
N LEU A 6 3.81 -36.07 -7.53
CA LEU A 6 3.00 -34.86 -7.56
C LEU A 6 1.54 -35.12 -7.16
N ASP A 7 0.94 -36.24 -7.57
CA ASP A 7 -0.42 -36.62 -7.15
C ASP A 7 -0.50 -36.84 -5.63
N ALA A 8 0.54 -37.47 -5.07
CA ALA A 8 0.67 -37.63 -3.63
C ALA A 8 0.85 -36.29 -2.90
N VAL A 9 1.53 -35.32 -3.50
CA VAL A 9 1.63 -33.96 -2.97
C VAL A 9 0.29 -33.24 -3.00
N TYR A 10 -0.46 -33.33 -4.11
CA TYR A 10 -1.75 -32.65 -4.25
C TYR A 10 -2.75 -33.11 -3.19
N THR A 11 -2.78 -34.41 -2.92
CA THR A 11 -3.69 -35.04 -1.96
C THR A 11 -3.13 -34.94 -0.53
N GLY A 12 -1.90 -35.41 -0.32
CA GLY A 12 -1.28 -35.56 1.00
C GLY A 12 -0.88 -34.25 1.67
N LEU A 13 -0.72 -33.16 0.91
CA LEU A 13 -0.51 -31.80 1.43
C LEU A 13 -1.75 -30.90 1.25
N ASP A 14 -2.88 -31.49 0.83
CA ASP A 14 -4.22 -30.88 0.79
C ASP A 14 -4.37 -29.72 -0.23
N TYR A 15 -3.48 -29.60 -1.21
CA TYR A 15 -3.55 -28.53 -2.22
C TYR A 15 -4.79 -28.64 -3.11
N GLN A 16 -5.31 -29.84 -3.34
CA GLN A 16 -6.52 -30.08 -4.16
C GLN A 16 -7.78 -29.41 -3.62
N ASN A 17 -7.83 -29.15 -2.31
CA ASN A 17 -8.96 -28.49 -1.66
C ASN A 17 -8.82 -26.96 -1.63
N GLY A 18 -7.70 -26.42 -2.14
CA GLY A 18 -7.49 -24.98 -2.33
C GLY A 18 -7.54 -24.59 -3.81
N VAL A 19 -6.95 -23.45 -4.17
CA VAL A 19 -6.94 -22.98 -5.57
C VAL A 19 -5.75 -23.57 -6.34
N LEU A 20 -5.78 -24.89 -6.53
CA LEU A 20 -4.83 -25.61 -7.39
C LEU A 20 -5.40 -25.74 -8.81
N LEU A 21 -4.78 -25.06 -9.77
CA LEU A 21 -5.27 -24.99 -11.14
C LEU A 21 -4.27 -25.61 -12.12
N ASN A 22 -4.78 -26.32 -13.13
CA ASN A 22 -3.97 -26.79 -14.26
C ASN A 22 -3.48 -25.59 -15.06
N THR A 23 -2.21 -25.62 -15.46
CA THR A 23 -1.68 -24.63 -16.39
C THR A 23 -2.34 -24.82 -17.75
N SER A 24 -2.61 -23.71 -18.43
CA SER A 24 -3.35 -23.73 -19.69
C SER A 24 -3.11 -22.42 -20.43
N ASP A 25 -2.94 -22.50 -21.74
CA ASP A 25 -2.91 -21.32 -22.61
C ASP A 25 -4.31 -20.84 -23.00
N ARG A 26 -5.36 -21.57 -22.59
CA ARG A 26 -6.77 -21.29 -22.96
C ARG A 26 -7.71 -21.38 -21.74
N PRO A 27 -8.84 -20.67 -21.75
CA PRO A 27 -9.85 -20.79 -20.70
C PRO A 27 -10.41 -22.22 -20.65
N GLN A 28 -10.44 -22.82 -19.46
CA GLN A 28 -10.98 -24.17 -19.28
C GLN A 28 -12.50 -24.17 -19.06
N PRO A 29 -13.25 -25.22 -19.48
CA PRO A 29 -14.71 -25.25 -19.35
C PRO A 29 -15.20 -25.15 -17.90
N ASN A 30 -14.52 -25.85 -16.98
CA ASN A 30 -14.92 -25.98 -15.58
C ASN A 30 -14.43 -24.81 -14.68
N GLN A 31 -13.76 -23.81 -15.27
CA GLN A 31 -13.25 -22.64 -14.55
C GLN A 31 -14.27 -21.50 -14.60
N SER A 32 -14.52 -20.81 -13.48
CA SER A 32 -15.42 -19.65 -13.47
C SER A 32 -14.87 -18.49 -14.31
N ALA A 33 -15.75 -17.57 -14.74
CA ALA A 33 -15.32 -16.40 -15.48
C ALA A 33 -14.34 -15.55 -14.67
N GLU A 34 -14.67 -15.29 -13.41
CA GLU A 34 -13.82 -14.55 -12.46
C GLU A 34 -12.46 -15.21 -12.24
N GLN A 35 -12.40 -16.54 -12.10
CA GLN A 35 -11.14 -17.27 -11.98
C GLN A 35 -10.23 -17.09 -13.20
N TRP A 36 -10.77 -17.08 -14.42
CA TRP A 36 -9.97 -16.81 -15.63
C TRP A 36 -9.57 -15.34 -15.72
N LEU A 37 -10.50 -14.44 -15.40
CA LEU A 37 -10.28 -12.98 -15.38
C LEU A 37 -9.15 -12.58 -14.45
N ASP A 38 -8.91 -13.32 -13.38
CA ASP A 38 -7.87 -12.97 -12.43
C ASP A 38 -6.60 -13.81 -12.61
N LYS A 39 -6.72 -15.11 -12.93
CA LYS A 39 -5.59 -16.06 -12.88
C LYS A 39 -5.09 -16.55 -14.24
N GLY A 40 -5.83 -16.31 -15.34
CA GLY A 40 -5.54 -16.90 -16.65
C GLY A 40 -4.12 -16.65 -17.17
N GLU A 41 -3.60 -15.43 -16.96
CA GLU A 41 -2.24 -15.05 -17.36
C GLU A 41 -1.17 -15.90 -16.69
N TRP A 42 -1.35 -16.16 -15.39
CA TRP A 42 -0.44 -16.97 -14.61
C TRP A 42 -0.50 -18.44 -15.01
N LEU A 43 -1.66 -18.93 -15.44
CA LEU A 43 -1.81 -20.29 -15.95
C LEU A 43 -1.08 -20.47 -17.29
N ALA A 44 -1.16 -19.49 -18.20
CA ALA A 44 -0.46 -19.51 -19.48
C ALA A 44 1.07 -19.37 -19.28
N ALA A 45 1.49 -18.42 -18.45
CA ALA A 45 2.92 -18.23 -18.14
C ALA A 45 3.49 -19.45 -17.39
N GLY A 46 2.72 -20.03 -16.46
CA GLY A 46 3.06 -21.29 -15.77
C GLY A 46 3.29 -22.44 -16.75
N ARG A 47 2.44 -22.57 -17.78
CA ARG A 47 2.61 -23.59 -18.82
C ARG A 47 3.91 -23.41 -19.59
N ARG A 48 4.22 -22.17 -20.00
CA ARG A 48 5.49 -21.84 -20.69
C ARG A 48 6.71 -22.08 -19.82
N ALA A 49 6.57 -21.90 -18.50
CA ALA A 49 7.60 -22.25 -17.52
C ALA A 49 7.78 -23.76 -17.28
N GLY A 50 6.91 -24.61 -17.86
CA GLY A 50 6.95 -26.06 -17.68
C GLY A 50 6.28 -26.54 -16.39
N ALA A 51 5.37 -25.75 -15.81
CA ALA A 51 4.52 -26.20 -14.72
C ALA A 51 3.28 -26.95 -15.27
N GLU A 52 2.91 -28.04 -14.61
CA GLU A 52 1.66 -28.79 -14.85
C GLU A 52 0.50 -28.13 -14.09
N LYS A 53 0.77 -27.68 -12.87
CA LYS A 53 -0.20 -26.98 -12.02
C LYS A 53 0.44 -25.80 -11.30
N VAL A 54 -0.38 -24.82 -11.00
CA VAL A 54 -0.03 -23.65 -10.17
C VAL A 54 -1.00 -23.60 -9.01
N PHE A 55 -0.47 -23.46 -7.80
CA PHE A 55 -1.28 -23.19 -6.63
C PHE A 55 -1.29 -21.69 -6.32
N PHE A 56 -2.51 -21.16 -6.17
CA PHE A 56 -2.75 -19.77 -5.87
C PHE A 56 -3.22 -19.62 -4.44
N VAL A 57 -2.78 -18.54 -3.81
CA VAL A 57 -3.45 -17.98 -2.63
C VAL A 57 -4.11 -16.71 -3.15
N GLY A 58 -5.44 -16.58 -3.04
CA GLY A 58 -6.19 -15.54 -3.74
C GLY A 58 -5.88 -15.51 -5.23
N ASN A 59 -5.39 -14.38 -5.75
CA ASN A 59 -4.99 -14.18 -7.16
C ASN A 59 -3.47 -14.29 -7.42
N ASN A 60 -2.65 -14.58 -6.39
CA ASN A 60 -1.20 -14.65 -6.54
C ASN A 60 -0.71 -16.09 -6.71
N PRO A 61 0.06 -16.40 -7.76
CA PRO A 61 0.67 -17.71 -7.92
C PRO A 61 1.82 -17.87 -6.93
N LEU A 62 1.75 -18.89 -6.08
CA LEU A 62 2.72 -19.06 -5.00
C LEU A 62 3.60 -20.29 -5.19
N ILE A 63 3.05 -21.37 -5.73
CA ILE A 63 3.75 -22.64 -5.91
C ILE A 63 3.55 -23.16 -7.33
N LEU A 64 4.65 -23.60 -7.93
CA LEU A 64 4.68 -24.30 -9.20
C LEU A 64 4.93 -25.79 -8.98
N PHE A 65 4.20 -26.63 -9.70
CA PHE A 65 4.41 -28.07 -9.74
C PHE A 65 4.82 -28.47 -11.15
N SER A 66 6.02 -29.04 -11.28
CA SER A 66 6.63 -29.40 -12.57
C SER A 66 7.25 -30.79 -12.51
N SER A 67 7.35 -31.42 -13.67
CA SER A 67 8.18 -32.61 -13.88
C SER A 67 9.34 -32.32 -14.83
N CYS A 68 10.45 -33.03 -14.65
CA CYS A 68 11.60 -33.00 -15.53
C CYS A 68 12.26 -34.38 -15.58
N GLY A 69 13.22 -34.57 -16.48
CA GLY A 69 14.02 -35.80 -16.51
C GLY A 69 15.06 -35.85 -15.38
N GLY A 70 15.91 -36.89 -15.41
CA GLY A 70 16.85 -37.20 -14.33
C GLY A 70 18.13 -36.36 -14.34
N LYS A 71 18.50 -35.75 -15.48
CA LYS A 71 19.81 -35.13 -15.67
C LYS A 71 19.92 -33.81 -14.89
N PRO A 72 21.09 -33.48 -14.30
CA PRO A 72 21.28 -32.20 -13.61
C PRO A 72 20.95 -30.97 -14.47
N GLU A 73 21.34 -30.99 -15.74
CA GLU A 73 21.06 -29.91 -16.70
C GLU A 73 19.55 -29.67 -16.90
N GLU A 74 18.75 -30.73 -16.94
CA GLU A 74 17.29 -30.62 -17.09
C GLU A 74 16.64 -29.99 -15.87
N LYS A 75 17.17 -30.28 -14.67
CA LYS A 75 16.72 -29.67 -13.41
C LYS A 75 17.07 -28.19 -13.35
N ILE A 76 18.27 -27.81 -13.78
CA ILE A 76 18.70 -26.40 -13.88
C ILE A 76 17.81 -25.64 -14.87
N LYS A 77 17.54 -26.22 -16.05
CA LYS A 77 16.64 -25.62 -17.06
C LYS A 77 15.23 -25.43 -16.51
N ALA A 78 14.66 -26.44 -15.84
CA ALA A 78 13.34 -26.34 -15.23
C ALA A 78 13.30 -25.27 -14.13
N PHE A 79 14.33 -25.22 -13.27
CA PHE A 79 14.45 -24.21 -12.21
C PHE A 79 14.55 -22.79 -12.79
N ASN A 80 15.43 -22.54 -13.75
CA ASN A 80 15.63 -21.20 -14.34
C ASN A 80 14.37 -20.70 -15.08
N LYS A 81 13.63 -21.60 -15.75
CA LYS A 81 12.32 -21.28 -16.35
C LYS A 81 11.30 -20.88 -15.29
N ALA A 82 11.15 -21.68 -14.24
CA ALA A 82 10.27 -21.38 -13.12
C ALA A 82 10.64 -20.07 -12.41
N TRP A 83 11.94 -19.81 -12.26
CA TRP A 83 12.48 -18.58 -11.65
C TRP A 83 12.09 -17.34 -12.46
N SER A 84 12.09 -17.41 -13.79
CA SER A 84 11.71 -16.31 -14.70
C SER A 84 10.28 -15.80 -14.50
N LEU A 85 9.37 -16.58 -13.90
CA LEU A 85 8.01 -16.13 -13.56
C LEU A 85 7.98 -15.05 -12.48
N ALA A 86 9.06 -14.88 -11.72
CA ALA A 86 9.27 -13.88 -10.68
C ALA A 86 8.32 -13.90 -9.46
N ARG A 87 7.01 -14.15 -9.60
CA ARG A 87 6.06 -14.14 -8.47
C ARG A 87 6.08 -15.40 -7.61
N PRO A 88 6.08 -16.62 -8.17
CA PRO A 88 6.04 -17.85 -7.37
C PRO A 88 7.25 -17.96 -6.44
N ARG A 89 7.04 -18.51 -5.25
CA ARG A 89 8.08 -18.66 -4.22
C ARG A 89 8.65 -20.07 -4.15
N LEU A 90 7.85 -21.08 -4.50
CA LEU A 90 8.24 -22.49 -4.41
C LEU A 90 8.09 -23.19 -5.75
N LEU A 91 9.03 -24.11 -6.02
CA LEU A 91 8.95 -25.07 -7.11
C LEU A 91 9.04 -26.49 -6.54
N PHE A 92 7.99 -27.27 -6.75
CA PHE A 92 8.00 -28.72 -6.54
C PHE A 92 8.36 -29.38 -7.86
N LEU A 93 9.57 -29.93 -7.94
CA LEU A 93 10.10 -30.53 -9.14
C LEU A 93 10.19 -32.05 -8.98
N ALA A 94 9.34 -32.77 -9.69
CA ALA A 94 9.42 -34.22 -9.79
C ALA A 94 10.44 -34.63 -10.87
N SER A 95 11.27 -35.62 -10.54
CA SER A 95 12.18 -36.30 -11.44
C SER A 95 12.07 -37.81 -11.21
N PRO A 96 12.59 -38.68 -12.10
CA PRO A 96 12.47 -40.13 -11.92
C PRO A 96 12.94 -40.58 -10.52
N GLY A 97 12.02 -41.15 -9.74
CA GLY A 97 12.28 -41.67 -8.38
C GLY A 97 12.51 -40.61 -7.28
N LYS A 98 12.38 -39.31 -7.57
CA LYS A 98 12.73 -38.25 -6.62
C LYS A 98 11.87 -36.99 -6.78
N LEU A 99 11.42 -36.44 -5.66
CA LEU A 99 10.77 -35.12 -5.59
C LEU A 99 11.68 -34.14 -4.83
N THR A 100 11.91 -32.96 -5.40
CA THR A 100 12.71 -31.90 -4.76
C THR A 100 11.92 -30.60 -4.68
N VAL A 101 11.98 -29.92 -3.53
CA VAL A 101 11.37 -28.61 -3.32
C VAL A 101 12.45 -27.54 -3.35
N TYR A 102 12.30 -26.55 -4.22
CA TYR A 102 13.23 -25.44 -4.38
C TYR A 102 12.61 -24.11 -3.96
N ASP A 103 13.44 -23.22 -3.45
CA ASP A 103 13.12 -21.81 -3.24
C ASP A 103 13.42 -21.01 -4.52
N LEU A 104 12.41 -20.32 -5.07
CA LEU A 104 12.56 -19.49 -6.26
C LEU A 104 13.12 -18.08 -5.98
N ALA A 105 13.42 -17.76 -4.71
CA ALA A 105 14.18 -16.55 -4.38
C ALA A 105 15.70 -16.78 -4.36
N GLN A 106 16.20 -17.98 -4.65
CA GLN A 106 17.64 -18.18 -4.82
C GLN A 106 18.12 -17.71 -6.20
N LYS A 107 19.44 -17.60 -6.38
CA LYS A 107 20.05 -17.18 -7.65
C LYS A 107 19.88 -18.28 -8.71
N PRO A 108 19.65 -17.93 -9.99
CA PRO A 108 19.68 -18.91 -11.07
C PRO A 108 21.10 -19.43 -11.27
N VAL A 109 21.21 -20.63 -11.84
CA VAL A 109 22.48 -21.33 -12.02
C VAL A 109 22.83 -21.38 -13.51
N GLN A 110 24.07 -21.03 -13.85
CA GLN A 110 24.62 -21.24 -15.20
C GLN A 110 24.95 -22.72 -15.39
N GLU A 111 24.56 -23.26 -16.54
CA GLU A 111 25.10 -24.53 -17.03
C GLU A 111 26.62 -24.31 -17.21
N ASN A 112 27.49 -24.93 -16.43
CA ASN A 112 28.93 -24.90 -16.70
C ASN A 112 29.53 -26.30 -16.56
N ALA A 113 30.08 -26.77 -17.67
CA ALA A 113 30.98 -27.91 -17.74
C ALA A 113 32.41 -27.37 -17.62
N ARG A 114 33.03 -27.46 -16.42
CA ARG A 114 34.42 -27.95 -16.27
C ARG A 114 34.99 -27.92 -14.87
N ASP A 115 34.53 -27.12 -13.91
CA ASP A 115 35.07 -27.21 -12.53
C ASP A 115 34.04 -26.82 -11.47
N LYS A 116 33.72 -27.79 -10.60
CA LYS A 116 32.72 -27.81 -9.50
C LYS A 116 31.27 -27.58 -9.95
N GLN A 117 30.47 -28.65 -9.97
CA GLN A 117 29.00 -28.58 -10.12
C GLN A 117 28.41 -27.56 -9.12
N PRO A 118 27.80 -26.46 -9.58
CA PRO A 118 27.03 -25.61 -8.70
C PRO A 118 25.71 -26.31 -8.39
N ASP A 119 25.54 -26.80 -7.17
CA ASP A 119 24.31 -27.44 -6.73
C ASP A 119 23.21 -26.41 -6.46
N LEU A 120 22.05 -26.58 -7.12
CA LEU A 120 20.81 -25.90 -6.76
C LEU A 120 20.48 -26.21 -5.29
N LYS A 121 20.30 -25.18 -4.46
CA LYS A 121 19.91 -25.41 -3.06
C LYS A 121 18.46 -25.82 -3.00
N TRP A 122 18.18 -26.99 -2.45
CA TRP A 122 16.82 -27.44 -2.18
C TRP A 122 16.44 -27.16 -0.72
N LEU A 123 15.14 -26.98 -0.48
CA LEU A 123 14.57 -26.87 0.85
C LEU A 123 14.21 -28.25 1.43
N ALA A 124 13.78 -29.17 0.56
CA ALA A 124 13.42 -30.54 0.94
C ALA A 124 13.59 -31.49 -0.25
N THR A 125 13.82 -32.78 0.01
CA THR A 125 13.91 -33.83 -1.02
C THR A 125 13.34 -35.15 -0.50
N LEU A 126 12.69 -35.93 -1.38
CA LEU A 126 12.17 -37.25 -1.06
C LEU A 126 12.45 -38.25 -2.18
N ASN A 127 12.64 -39.52 -1.80
CA ASN A 127 12.85 -40.63 -2.74
C ASN A 127 11.72 -41.68 -2.69
N LYS A 128 10.74 -41.55 -1.78
CA LYS A 128 9.57 -42.43 -1.68
C LYS A 128 8.28 -41.61 -1.60
N VAL A 129 7.25 -42.08 -2.31
CA VAL A 129 5.94 -41.40 -2.38
C VAL A 129 5.19 -41.46 -1.04
N ALA A 130 5.36 -42.54 -0.27
CA ALA A 130 4.72 -42.72 1.04
C ALA A 130 5.12 -41.64 2.07
N ASP A 131 6.33 -41.08 1.92
CA ASP A 131 6.91 -40.16 2.91
C ASP A 131 6.42 -38.70 2.72
N VAL A 132 5.62 -38.42 1.67
CA VAL A 132 5.20 -37.06 1.31
C VAL A 132 4.51 -36.33 2.46
N THR A 133 3.52 -36.95 3.10
CA THR A 133 2.75 -36.30 4.18
C THR A 133 3.56 -36.12 5.47
N GLU A 134 4.55 -36.98 5.71
CA GLU A 134 5.41 -36.90 6.89
C GLU A 134 6.53 -35.85 6.71
N VAL A 135 7.33 -35.99 5.66
CA VAL A 135 8.53 -35.16 5.43
C VAL A 135 8.16 -33.75 4.94
N LEU A 136 7.08 -33.61 4.16
CA LEU A 136 6.64 -32.30 3.65
C LEU A 136 5.49 -31.70 4.45
N ARG A 137 5.23 -32.16 5.68
CA ARG A 137 4.15 -31.64 6.55
C ARG A 137 4.14 -30.12 6.68
N GLU A 138 5.33 -29.51 6.78
CA GLU A 138 5.48 -28.05 6.88
C GLU A 138 5.06 -27.29 5.61
N TYR A 139 5.00 -27.98 4.46
CA TYR A 139 4.52 -27.45 3.19
C TYR A 139 3.04 -27.77 2.95
N HIS A 140 2.30 -28.18 3.96
CA HIS A 140 0.86 -28.37 3.84
C HIS A 140 0.17 -27.05 3.44
N ARG A 141 -0.86 -27.13 2.59
CA ARG A 141 -1.68 -25.99 2.11
C ARG A 141 -1.91 -24.88 3.15
N ASN A 142 -2.38 -25.22 4.35
CA ASN A 142 -2.69 -24.23 5.38
C ASN A 142 -1.48 -23.40 5.83
N GLN A 143 -0.27 -23.97 5.86
CA GLN A 143 0.96 -23.27 6.23
C GLN A 143 1.40 -22.29 5.13
N VAL A 144 1.08 -22.63 3.88
CA VAL A 144 1.33 -21.82 2.69
C VAL A 144 0.33 -20.66 2.62
N GLU A 145 -0.98 -20.94 2.72
CA GLU A 145 -2.06 -19.94 2.64
C GLU A 145 -1.99 -18.91 3.77
N SER A 146 -1.63 -19.32 4.98
CA SER A 146 -1.40 -18.41 6.12
C SER A 146 -0.11 -17.60 6.01
N GLY A 147 0.79 -17.95 5.09
CA GLY A 147 2.11 -17.33 4.97
C GLY A 147 3.13 -17.77 6.03
N ARG A 148 2.72 -18.54 7.05
CA ARG A 148 3.58 -19.01 8.16
C ARG A 148 4.82 -19.75 7.69
N LEU A 149 4.69 -20.55 6.62
CA LEU A 149 5.79 -21.26 5.99
C LEU A 149 6.98 -20.35 5.66
N PHE A 150 6.72 -19.15 5.12
CA PHE A 150 7.76 -18.25 4.60
C PHE A 150 8.42 -17.39 5.68
N ALA A 151 7.92 -17.46 6.92
CA ALA A 151 8.58 -16.83 8.07
C ALA A 151 9.88 -17.55 8.45
N ASP A 152 9.98 -18.85 8.15
CA ASP A 152 11.12 -19.71 8.44
C ASP A 152 12.44 -19.16 7.84
N LYS A 153 13.54 -19.36 8.57
CA LYS A 153 14.90 -18.95 8.18
C LYS A 153 15.44 -19.74 6.98
N ARG A 154 14.85 -20.89 6.63
CA ARG A 154 15.25 -21.70 5.45
C ARG A 154 15.02 -20.99 4.11
N PHE A 155 14.13 -20.01 4.06
CA PHE A 155 13.83 -19.24 2.86
C PHE A 155 14.86 -18.13 2.63
N GLY A 156 15.39 -18.04 1.40
CA GLY A 156 16.37 -17.05 0.97
C GLY A 156 15.83 -15.62 0.85
N ASP A 157 16.75 -14.66 0.67
CA ASP A 157 16.42 -13.24 0.48
C ASP A 157 15.71 -13.00 -0.87
N LEU A 158 14.56 -12.31 -0.82
CA LEU A 158 13.78 -11.90 -2.00
C LEU A 158 14.56 -11.00 -2.98
N LYS A 159 15.69 -10.43 -2.57
CA LYS A 159 16.57 -9.63 -3.46
C LYS A 159 17.06 -10.39 -4.70
N ASN A 160 17.12 -11.72 -4.66
CA ASN A 160 17.54 -12.54 -5.81
C ASN A 160 16.38 -13.14 -6.60
N ARG A 161 15.13 -12.79 -6.27
CA ARG A 161 13.96 -13.12 -7.08
C ARG A 161 14.05 -12.40 -8.44
N ALA A 162 13.54 -13.02 -9.51
CA ALA A 162 13.75 -12.55 -10.88
C ALA A 162 13.36 -11.09 -11.12
N ASP A 163 12.25 -10.60 -10.57
CA ASP A 163 11.85 -9.19 -10.70
C ASP A 163 12.86 -8.21 -10.08
N LYS A 164 13.30 -8.48 -8.85
CA LYS A 164 14.26 -7.63 -8.14
C LYS A 164 15.66 -7.72 -8.74
N ALA A 165 16.06 -8.92 -9.15
CA ALA A 165 17.33 -9.13 -9.83
C ALA A 165 17.34 -8.44 -11.20
N LEU A 166 16.26 -8.50 -11.98
CA LEU A 166 16.21 -7.91 -13.32
C LEU A 166 16.35 -6.40 -13.23
N ILE A 167 15.56 -5.78 -12.37
CA ILE A 167 15.63 -4.34 -12.09
C ILE A 167 17.04 -3.93 -11.66
N ARG A 168 17.68 -4.70 -10.76
CA ARG A 168 19.05 -4.42 -10.30
C ARG A 168 20.06 -4.51 -11.45
N ASP A 169 20.04 -5.59 -12.22
CA ASP A 169 20.98 -5.87 -13.30
C ASP A 169 20.88 -4.77 -14.38
N LEU A 170 19.66 -4.35 -14.67
CA LEU A 170 19.33 -3.25 -15.56
C LEU A 170 19.83 -1.88 -15.07
N LYS A 171 19.70 -1.57 -13.77
CA LYS A 171 20.29 -0.37 -13.17
C LYS A 171 21.81 -0.33 -13.33
N THR A 172 22.47 -1.47 -13.15
CA THR A 172 23.92 -1.60 -13.35
C THR A 172 24.31 -1.21 -14.77
N VAL A 173 23.62 -1.75 -15.77
CA VAL A 173 23.91 -1.44 -17.19
C VAL A 173 23.61 0.00 -17.54
N ARG A 174 22.50 0.57 -17.04
CA ARG A 174 22.23 2.00 -17.23
C ARG A 174 23.39 2.85 -16.70
N ALA A 175 23.88 2.54 -15.50
CA ALA A 175 25.01 3.26 -14.92
C ALA A 175 26.27 3.13 -15.79
N GLU A 176 26.56 1.94 -16.31
CA GLU A 176 27.69 1.69 -17.21
C GLU A 176 27.56 2.43 -18.55
N LEU A 177 26.36 2.46 -19.16
CA LEU A 177 26.08 3.21 -20.40
C LEU A 177 26.25 4.72 -20.19
N ILE A 178 25.79 5.25 -19.05
CA ILE A 178 25.96 6.66 -18.68
C ILE A 178 27.44 6.98 -18.49
N GLN A 179 28.18 6.13 -17.77
CA GLN A 179 29.64 6.27 -17.57
C GLN A 179 30.40 6.16 -18.89
N ALA A 180 29.89 5.38 -19.85
CA ALA A 180 30.49 5.22 -21.17
C ALA A 180 30.26 6.39 -22.12
N GLY A 181 29.41 7.37 -21.78
CA GLY A 181 29.24 8.61 -22.54
C GLY A 181 27.80 8.99 -22.88
N LEU A 182 26.81 8.12 -22.63
CA LEU A 182 25.38 8.41 -22.80
C LEU A 182 24.80 9.19 -21.61
N SER A 183 25.40 10.33 -21.28
CA SER A 183 25.00 11.20 -20.16
C SER A 183 24.28 12.47 -20.63
N LYS A 184 23.68 13.21 -19.68
CA LYS A 184 22.89 14.44 -19.93
C LYS A 184 21.73 14.18 -20.92
N GLU A 185 21.63 14.94 -22.00
CA GLU A 185 20.60 14.82 -23.03
C GLU A 185 20.68 13.50 -23.81
N LYS A 186 21.81 12.79 -23.75
CA LYS A 186 22.01 11.49 -24.41
C LYS A 186 21.48 10.30 -23.60
N VAL A 187 21.02 10.52 -22.36
CA VAL A 187 20.48 9.45 -21.50
C VAL A 187 19.27 8.78 -22.16
N ARG A 188 18.46 9.52 -22.93
CA ARG A 188 17.34 8.96 -23.70
C ARG A 188 17.76 7.83 -24.64
N PHE A 189 18.99 7.88 -25.19
CA PHE A 189 19.51 6.80 -26.05
C PHE A 189 19.92 5.57 -25.24
N ALA A 190 20.37 5.72 -23.99
CA ALA A 190 20.59 4.58 -23.11
C ALA A 190 19.27 3.87 -22.78
N HIS A 191 18.21 4.64 -22.53
CA HIS A 191 16.86 4.09 -22.30
C HIS A 191 16.31 3.40 -23.56
N ALA A 192 16.47 4.03 -24.72
CA ALA A 192 16.07 3.44 -26.01
C ALA A 192 16.80 2.12 -26.28
N LEU A 193 18.13 2.04 -26.06
CA LEU A 193 18.90 0.81 -26.26
C LEU A 193 18.46 -0.32 -25.33
N ILE A 194 18.26 -0.04 -24.04
CA ILE A 194 17.79 -1.05 -23.09
C ILE A 194 16.37 -1.50 -23.46
N GLY A 195 15.48 -0.56 -23.76
CA GLY A 195 14.10 -0.84 -24.14
C GLY A 195 13.99 -1.69 -25.41
N ARG A 196 14.72 -1.32 -26.46
CA ARG A 196 14.80 -2.11 -27.70
C ARG A 196 15.38 -3.49 -27.46
N SER A 197 16.38 -3.61 -26.59
CA SER A 197 17.00 -4.89 -26.29
C SER A 197 16.05 -5.85 -25.57
N ILE A 198 15.28 -5.36 -24.61
CA ILE A 198 14.22 -6.12 -23.94
C ILE A 198 13.15 -6.55 -24.96
N PHE A 199 12.72 -5.63 -25.82
CA PHE A 199 11.72 -5.91 -26.86
C PHE A 199 12.18 -6.99 -27.85
N ILE A 200 13.39 -6.84 -28.40
CA ILE A 200 13.92 -7.76 -29.39
C ILE A 200 14.15 -9.13 -28.76
N ARG A 201 14.61 -9.20 -27.51
CA ARG A 201 14.70 -10.46 -26.76
C ARG A 201 13.33 -11.08 -26.52
N TYR A 202 12.31 -10.28 -26.21
CA TYR A 202 10.93 -10.76 -26.10
C TYR A 202 10.43 -11.38 -27.41
N LEU A 203 10.60 -10.69 -28.54
CA LEU A 203 10.18 -11.20 -29.85
C LEU A 203 11.00 -12.44 -30.28
N GLU A 204 12.29 -12.47 -29.99
CA GLU A 204 13.17 -13.61 -30.27
C GLU A 204 12.78 -14.83 -29.42
N ASP A 205 12.56 -14.66 -28.11
CA ASP A 205 12.17 -15.75 -27.20
C ASP A 205 10.78 -16.31 -27.52
N ARG A 206 9.87 -15.45 -28.00
CA ARG A 206 8.56 -15.85 -28.52
C ARG A 206 8.63 -16.55 -29.88
N GLY A 207 9.78 -16.53 -30.56
CA GLY A 207 9.93 -17.09 -31.90
C GLY A 207 9.29 -16.24 -33.00
N VAL A 208 9.01 -14.95 -32.73
CA VAL A 208 8.55 -13.99 -33.74
C VAL A 208 9.71 -13.55 -34.63
N LEU A 209 10.88 -13.31 -34.02
CA LEU A 209 12.14 -13.11 -34.75
C LEU A 209 12.85 -14.46 -34.86
N ASP A 210 12.51 -15.21 -35.90
CA ASP A 210 13.09 -16.50 -36.18
C ASP A 210 14.47 -16.38 -36.87
N ARG A 211 15.09 -17.54 -37.16
CA ARG A 211 16.36 -17.59 -37.87
C ARG A 211 16.30 -16.83 -39.19
N ASP A 212 15.25 -17.04 -39.97
CA ASP A 212 15.15 -16.52 -41.33
C ASP A 212 15.05 -14.99 -41.34
N TYR A 213 14.37 -14.41 -40.34
CA TYR A 213 14.29 -12.96 -40.15
C TYR A 213 15.69 -12.33 -39.99
N PHE A 214 16.53 -12.87 -39.09
CA PHE A 214 17.89 -12.36 -38.89
C PHE A 214 18.76 -12.55 -40.14
N TYR A 215 18.67 -13.71 -40.81
CA TYR A 215 19.46 -14.00 -42.01
C TYR A 215 19.03 -13.15 -43.21
N ALA A 216 17.76 -12.80 -43.35
CA ALA A 216 17.28 -11.89 -44.39
C ALA A 216 17.90 -10.48 -44.28
N ILE A 217 18.19 -10.03 -43.06
CA ILE A 217 18.90 -8.77 -42.80
C ILE A 217 20.40 -8.96 -43.00
N ALA A 218 20.98 -10.05 -42.48
CA ALA A 218 22.40 -10.35 -42.61
C ALA A 218 22.87 -10.38 -44.08
N ARG A 219 22.05 -10.89 -45.01
CA ARG A 219 22.36 -10.94 -46.45
C ARG A 219 22.55 -9.56 -47.11
N GLN A 220 22.17 -8.48 -46.45
CA GLN A 220 22.28 -7.11 -46.98
C GLN A 220 23.67 -6.49 -46.73
N GLY A 221 24.49 -7.06 -45.83
CA GLY A 221 25.80 -6.53 -45.44
C GLY A 221 26.91 -7.57 -45.54
N LYS A 222 28.11 -7.13 -45.91
CA LYS A 222 29.29 -8.01 -46.00
C LYS A 222 29.71 -8.50 -44.61
N GLY A 223 29.88 -9.82 -44.45
CA GLY A 223 30.35 -10.44 -43.20
C GLY A 223 29.30 -10.61 -42.09
N TRP A 224 28.07 -10.09 -42.26
CA TRP A 224 27.04 -10.22 -41.22
C TRP A 224 26.51 -11.65 -41.04
N THR A 225 26.53 -12.46 -42.10
CA THR A 225 26.22 -13.90 -42.01
C THR A 225 27.23 -14.62 -41.13
N ASP A 226 28.51 -14.28 -41.27
CA ASP A 226 29.59 -14.87 -40.51
C ASP A 226 29.48 -14.50 -39.02
N ILE A 227 29.01 -13.29 -38.71
CA ILE A 227 28.68 -12.87 -37.32
C ILE A 227 27.61 -13.78 -36.71
N LEU A 228 26.55 -14.09 -37.48
CA LEU A 228 25.50 -15.01 -37.00
C LEU A 228 25.97 -16.46 -36.86
N GLU A 229 26.99 -16.87 -37.61
CA GLU A 229 27.51 -18.25 -37.64
C GLU A 229 28.70 -18.47 -36.71
N SER A 230 29.38 -17.39 -36.31
CA SER A 230 30.54 -17.42 -35.40
C SER A 230 30.26 -18.21 -34.12
N ASP A 231 31.29 -18.94 -33.67
CA ASP A 231 31.22 -19.63 -32.39
C ASP A 231 31.16 -18.60 -31.25
N PRO A 232 30.28 -18.82 -30.24
CA PRO A 232 30.25 -17.96 -29.09
C PRO A 232 31.63 -18.00 -28.39
N PRO A 233 32.17 -16.87 -27.89
CA PRO A 233 33.46 -16.84 -27.21
C PRO A 233 33.56 -17.94 -26.14
N ALA A 234 34.75 -18.55 -25.93
CA ALA A 234 34.91 -19.79 -25.14
C ALA A 234 34.35 -19.77 -23.69
N LEU A 235 34.14 -18.59 -23.10
CA LEU A 235 33.44 -18.38 -21.82
C LEU A 235 31.89 -18.54 -21.89
N LEU A 236 31.32 -18.78 -23.08
CA LEU A 236 29.89 -18.70 -23.42
C LEU A 236 29.33 -19.98 -24.05
N ALA A 237 30.05 -21.11 -24.00
CA ALA A 237 29.67 -22.34 -24.70
C ALA A 237 28.43 -23.07 -24.14
N THR A 238 27.80 -22.59 -23.06
CA THR A 238 26.91 -23.41 -22.23
C THR A 238 25.48 -22.88 -22.02
N SER A 239 25.07 -21.75 -22.61
CA SER A 239 23.67 -21.27 -22.51
C SER A 239 22.91 -21.52 -23.82
N GLY A 240 21.89 -22.39 -23.82
CA GLY A 240 21.02 -22.59 -24.99
C GLY A 240 20.08 -21.41 -25.29
N PRO A 241 19.25 -21.48 -26.34
CA PRO A 241 19.67 -21.29 -27.73
C PRO A 241 20.32 -19.90 -27.94
N ARG A 242 21.42 -19.87 -28.69
CA ARG A 242 22.22 -18.71 -29.10
C ARG A 242 21.32 -17.52 -29.52
N SER A 243 21.08 -16.55 -28.63
CA SER A 243 20.43 -15.29 -28.99
C SER A 243 21.21 -14.68 -30.15
N ARG A 244 20.57 -14.61 -31.32
CA ARG A 244 21.12 -13.99 -32.52
C ARG A 244 21.23 -12.50 -32.32
N TYR A 245 20.25 -11.90 -31.63
CA TYR A 245 20.31 -10.48 -31.30
C TYR A 245 21.57 -10.10 -30.52
N ALA A 246 21.97 -10.91 -29.53
CA ALA A 246 23.21 -10.66 -28.81
C ALA A 246 24.45 -10.67 -29.73
N ARG A 247 24.43 -11.46 -30.82
CA ARG A 247 25.49 -11.45 -31.85
C ARG A 247 25.43 -10.21 -32.72
N VAL A 248 24.22 -9.78 -33.11
CA VAL A 248 24.00 -8.55 -33.91
C VAL A 248 24.63 -7.34 -33.22
N LEU A 249 24.50 -7.22 -31.89
CA LEU A 249 25.12 -6.13 -31.11
C LEU A 249 26.64 -6.04 -31.22
N GLY A 250 27.31 -7.09 -31.72
CA GLY A 250 28.74 -7.08 -32.00
C GLY A 250 29.15 -6.17 -33.16
N ASP A 251 28.19 -5.75 -33.99
CA ASP A 251 28.40 -4.86 -35.14
C ASP A 251 27.34 -3.76 -35.21
N GLN A 252 27.80 -2.50 -35.23
CA GLN A 252 26.94 -1.33 -35.19
C GLN A 252 26.06 -1.22 -36.44
N GLU A 253 26.60 -1.42 -37.63
CA GLU A 253 25.82 -1.27 -38.86
C GLU A 253 24.75 -2.36 -38.97
N PHE A 254 25.08 -3.60 -38.57
CA PHE A 254 24.11 -4.68 -38.51
C PHE A 254 23.00 -4.40 -37.49
N THR A 255 23.36 -3.88 -36.32
CA THR A 255 22.40 -3.49 -35.27
C THR A 255 21.41 -2.45 -35.75
N TYR A 256 21.89 -1.39 -36.40
CA TYR A 256 21.02 -0.33 -36.91
C TYR A 256 20.24 -0.76 -38.15
N ALA A 257 20.73 -1.71 -38.95
CA ALA A 257 19.95 -2.34 -40.01
C ALA A 257 18.76 -3.15 -39.43
N LEU A 258 18.99 -3.89 -38.34
CA LEU A 258 17.93 -4.59 -37.61
C LEU A 258 16.89 -3.62 -37.05
N PHE A 259 17.33 -2.53 -36.40
CA PHE A 259 16.42 -1.52 -35.86
C PHE A 259 15.56 -0.86 -36.95
N ARG A 260 16.15 -0.50 -38.09
CA ARG A 260 15.42 0.05 -39.24
C ARG A 260 14.38 -0.94 -39.79
N LYS A 261 14.74 -2.22 -39.90
CA LYS A 261 13.82 -3.26 -40.38
C LYS A 261 12.65 -3.45 -39.43
N LEU A 262 12.90 -3.50 -38.11
CA LEU A 262 11.86 -3.58 -37.09
C LEU A 262 10.94 -2.35 -37.08
N ALA A 263 11.51 -1.14 -37.23
CA ALA A 263 10.74 0.10 -37.35
C ALA A 263 9.76 0.07 -38.53
N LYS A 264 10.18 -0.53 -39.65
CA LYS A 264 9.33 -0.70 -40.84
C LYS A 264 8.22 -1.72 -40.64
N ASP A 265 8.53 -2.84 -39.98
CA ASP A 265 7.66 -4.00 -39.86
C ASP A 265 6.61 -3.86 -38.74
N PHE A 266 6.93 -3.18 -37.64
CA PHE A 266 6.05 -3.02 -36.46
C PHE A 266 5.49 -1.59 -36.27
N ASN A 267 5.68 -0.69 -37.24
CA ASN A 267 5.36 0.74 -37.18
C ASN A 267 6.35 1.59 -36.34
N GLY A 268 6.55 2.84 -36.77
CA GLY A 268 7.67 3.71 -36.36
C GLY A 268 7.61 4.25 -34.93
N ASP A 269 6.44 4.23 -34.29
CA ASP A 269 6.26 4.67 -32.88
C ASP A 269 7.14 3.88 -31.90
N MET A 270 7.47 2.63 -32.25
CA MET A 270 8.28 1.72 -31.43
C MET A 270 9.78 1.99 -31.53
N PHE A 271 10.22 2.57 -32.64
CA PHE A 271 11.63 2.83 -32.96
C PHE A 271 11.79 4.26 -33.50
N PRO A 272 11.49 5.30 -32.71
CA PRO A 272 11.67 6.67 -33.16
C PRO A 272 13.16 7.00 -33.29
N ASN A 273 13.50 7.86 -34.26
CA ASN A 273 14.81 8.50 -34.39
C ASN A 273 16.01 7.52 -34.46
N VAL A 274 15.85 6.36 -35.13
CA VAL A 274 16.91 5.35 -35.29
C VAL A 274 18.23 5.95 -35.82
N GLU A 275 18.13 6.90 -36.77
CA GLU A 275 19.32 7.55 -37.36
C GLU A 275 20.00 8.52 -36.39
N GLU A 276 19.22 9.31 -35.65
CA GLU A 276 19.77 10.20 -34.61
C GLU A 276 20.49 9.41 -33.53
N GLU A 277 19.91 8.27 -33.12
CA GLU A 277 20.52 7.38 -32.15
C GLU A 277 21.83 6.76 -32.69
N ARG A 278 21.86 6.34 -33.96
CA ARG A 278 23.06 5.78 -34.61
C ARG A 278 24.26 6.71 -34.52
N GLU A 279 24.05 8.02 -34.66
CA GLU A 279 25.12 9.01 -34.54
C GLU A 279 25.69 9.16 -33.13
N LYS A 280 24.90 8.86 -32.09
CA LYS A 280 25.29 9.07 -30.68
C LYS A 280 25.70 7.78 -29.97
N VAL A 281 25.24 6.64 -30.44
CA VAL A 281 25.58 5.32 -29.91
C VAL A 281 26.82 4.78 -30.61
N THR A 282 27.74 4.22 -29.85
CA THR A 282 28.99 3.65 -30.38
C THR A 282 29.02 2.14 -30.17
N GLN A 283 29.89 1.45 -30.89
CA GLN A 283 30.14 0.02 -30.67
C GLN A 283 30.44 -0.34 -29.20
N LYS A 284 31.07 0.57 -28.44
CA LYS A 284 31.30 0.38 -27.00
C LYS A 284 29.99 0.27 -26.22
N HIS A 285 29.00 1.12 -26.52
CA HIS A 285 27.68 1.05 -25.88
C HIS A 285 26.93 -0.23 -26.24
N LEU A 286 27.05 -0.67 -27.50
CA LEU A 286 26.44 -1.92 -27.97
C LEU A 286 27.10 -3.14 -27.31
N ARG A 287 28.42 -3.14 -27.10
CA ARG A 287 29.14 -4.17 -26.34
C ARG A 287 28.69 -4.26 -24.89
N LEU A 288 28.48 -3.13 -24.19
CA LEU A 288 27.91 -3.15 -22.83
C LEU A 288 26.51 -3.78 -22.80
N THR A 289 25.70 -3.49 -23.81
CA THR A 289 24.37 -4.08 -23.96
C THR A 289 24.46 -5.58 -24.30
N GLN A 290 25.45 -5.98 -25.09
CA GLN A 290 25.74 -7.38 -25.40
C GLN A 290 26.21 -8.15 -24.14
N ASP A 291 27.10 -7.55 -23.34
CA ASP A 291 27.59 -8.12 -22.09
C ASP A 291 26.47 -8.30 -21.06
N LEU A 292 25.49 -7.39 -21.05
CA LEU A 292 24.24 -7.59 -20.31
C LEU A 292 23.55 -8.87 -20.75
N LEU A 293 23.26 -9.05 -22.04
CA LEU A 293 22.53 -10.22 -22.55
C LEU A 293 23.25 -11.53 -22.23
N TYR A 294 24.58 -11.51 -22.21
CA TYR A 294 25.42 -12.65 -21.83
C TYR A 294 25.58 -12.84 -20.32
N GLY A 295 25.20 -11.85 -19.51
CA GLY A 295 25.33 -11.89 -18.05
C GLY A 295 26.73 -11.56 -17.52
N ASN A 296 27.58 -10.90 -18.31
CA ASN A 296 29.00 -10.66 -18.01
C ASN A 296 29.32 -9.23 -17.49
N ALA A 297 28.32 -8.36 -17.32
CA ALA A 297 28.53 -6.98 -16.88
C ALA A 297 28.72 -6.82 -15.34
N GLY A 298 29.30 -5.69 -14.91
CA GLY A 298 29.52 -5.31 -13.50
C GLY A 298 30.87 -5.69 -12.86
N ILE A 299 31.28 -4.93 -11.83
CA ILE A 299 32.59 -5.00 -11.11
C ILE A 299 32.92 -6.39 -10.50
N ARG A 300 31.93 -7.26 -10.31
CA ARG A 300 32.09 -8.65 -9.81
C ARG A 300 31.63 -9.74 -10.81
N GLY A 301 31.26 -9.35 -12.03
CA GLY A 301 31.29 -10.22 -13.22
C GLY A 301 30.23 -11.32 -13.39
N LYS A 302 29.05 -11.30 -12.75
CA LYS A 302 27.92 -12.20 -13.15
C LYS A 302 26.54 -11.58 -12.88
N LEU A 303 25.94 -10.92 -13.87
CA LEU A 303 24.50 -10.59 -13.86
C LEU A 303 23.67 -11.85 -14.18
N PHE A 304 22.39 -11.85 -13.84
CA PHE A 304 21.51 -13.01 -14.05
C PHE A 304 20.75 -12.94 -15.37
N PHE A 305 21.12 -12.02 -16.26
CA PHE A 305 20.30 -11.75 -17.45
C PHE A 305 20.17 -12.94 -18.40
N PHE A 306 21.21 -13.79 -18.47
CA PHE A 306 21.20 -15.05 -19.21
C PHE A 306 20.06 -16.00 -18.79
N ALA A 307 19.55 -15.88 -17.55
CA ALA A 307 18.52 -16.74 -17.01
C ALA A 307 17.10 -16.26 -17.32
N TYR A 308 16.92 -14.99 -17.75
CA TYR A 308 15.61 -14.44 -18.06
C TYR A 308 15.08 -15.00 -19.37
N ARG A 309 13.85 -15.51 -19.29
CA ARG A 309 13.04 -15.94 -20.43
C ARG A 309 11.93 -14.93 -20.63
N PHE A 310 12.07 -14.05 -21.63
CA PHE A 310 11.12 -12.96 -21.85
C PHE A 310 9.76 -13.46 -22.34
N ASP A 311 9.69 -14.67 -22.90
CA ASP A 311 8.44 -15.38 -23.17
C ASP A 311 7.68 -15.85 -21.92
N ILE A 312 8.36 -15.91 -20.76
CA ILE A 312 7.80 -16.34 -19.47
C ILE A 312 7.59 -15.16 -18.51
N ILE A 313 8.43 -14.12 -18.60
CA ILE A 313 8.37 -12.95 -17.72
C ILE A 313 6.96 -12.34 -17.72
N PRO A 314 6.38 -12.06 -16.54
CA PRO A 314 5.11 -11.37 -16.44
C PRO A 314 5.17 -9.98 -17.10
N LEU A 315 4.16 -9.63 -17.90
CA LEU A 315 4.11 -8.35 -18.60
C LEU A 315 4.13 -7.14 -17.64
N ASP A 316 3.57 -7.28 -16.43
CA ASP A 316 3.59 -6.23 -15.40
C ASP A 316 5.02 -5.86 -14.96
N LEU A 317 5.94 -6.83 -15.01
CA LEU A 317 7.35 -6.58 -14.73
C LEU A 317 8.03 -5.73 -15.82
N ILE A 318 7.61 -5.88 -17.07
CA ILE A 318 8.18 -5.09 -18.17
C ILE A 318 7.84 -3.60 -17.95
N SER A 319 6.60 -3.27 -17.63
CA SER A 319 6.22 -1.89 -17.31
C SER A 319 7.00 -1.34 -16.09
N ALA A 320 7.23 -2.17 -15.05
CA ALA A 320 8.03 -1.78 -13.89
C ALA A 320 9.48 -1.42 -14.24
N ILE A 321 10.06 -2.10 -15.23
CA ILE A 321 11.43 -1.86 -15.69
C ILE A 321 11.57 -0.48 -16.34
N TYR A 322 10.67 -0.13 -17.25
CA TYR A 322 10.75 1.14 -17.99
C TYR A 322 10.67 2.35 -17.05
N GLU A 323 9.84 2.25 -16.02
CA GLU A 323 9.67 3.32 -15.05
C GLU A 323 10.90 3.53 -14.18
N GLU A 324 11.55 2.44 -13.74
CA GLU A 324 12.79 2.53 -12.99
C GLU A 324 13.90 3.23 -13.79
N PHE A 325 13.85 3.14 -15.13
CA PHE A 325 14.76 3.89 -15.98
C PHE A 325 14.38 5.35 -16.13
N TYR A 326 13.09 5.66 -16.11
CA TYR A 326 12.60 7.02 -16.17
C TYR A 326 13.00 7.83 -14.92
N HIS A 327 13.08 7.19 -13.75
CA HIS A 327 13.59 7.79 -12.52
C HIS A 327 15.12 7.66 -12.41
N PRO A 328 15.89 8.77 -12.48
CA PRO A 328 17.32 8.69 -12.24
C PRO A 328 17.58 8.43 -10.75
N GLU A 329 17.84 7.17 -10.37
CA GLU A 329 18.63 6.84 -9.18
C GLU A 329 19.98 7.56 -9.26
N THR A 330 20.01 8.78 -8.76
CA THR A 330 21.23 9.54 -8.54
C THR A 330 21.29 9.87 -7.05
N LYS A 331 22.47 9.72 -6.45
CA LYS A 331 22.75 10.10 -5.05
C LYS A 331 22.67 11.63 -4.82
N ASP A 332 22.26 12.38 -5.83
CA ASP A 332 22.15 13.82 -5.83
C ASP A 332 20.76 14.22 -5.29
N ASP A 333 20.75 14.82 -4.10
CA ASP A 333 19.52 15.25 -3.40
C ASP A 333 18.66 16.23 -4.22
N THR A 334 19.24 16.86 -5.26
CA THR A 334 18.52 17.73 -6.20
C THR A 334 17.62 16.96 -7.17
N LYS A 335 18.00 15.74 -7.60
CA LYS A 335 17.20 14.92 -8.53
C LYS A 335 16.21 14.00 -7.82
N LYS A 336 16.50 13.57 -6.59
CA LYS A 336 15.48 12.97 -5.70
C LYS A 336 14.34 13.94 -5.39
N LYS A 337 14.64 15.24 -5.31
CA LYS A 337 13.61 16.29 -5.24
C LYS A 337 12.80 16.36 -6.53
N LYS A 338 13.41 16.18 -7.70
CA LYS A 338 12.70 16.19 -8.99
C LYS A 338 11.65 15.08 -9.11
N ALA A 339 11.98 13.82 -8.79
CA ALA A 339 10.98 12.73 -8.79
C ALA A 339 9.84 12.95 -7.77
N ARG A 340 10.13 13.59 -6.62
CA ARG A 340 9.12 14.04 -5.65
C ARG A 340 8.25 15.20 -6.16
N GLN A 341 8.80 16.07 -7.00
CA GLN A 341 8.13 17.24 -7.58
C GLN A 341 7.29 16.89 -8.81
N ASP A 342 7.74 15.91 -9.60
CA ASP A 342 7.03 15.39 -10.77
C ASP A 342 5.89 14.43 -10.36
N GLY A 343 5.85 13.98 -9.10
CA GLY A 343 4.81 13.08 -8.57
C GLY A 343 4.77 11.68 -9.19
N ALA A 344 5.70 11.37 -10.09
CA ALA A 344 5.79 10.11 -10.78
C ALA A 344 6.33 9.03 -9.83
N TYR A 345 5.41 8.28 -9.23
CA TYR A 345 5.69 7.10 -8.41
C TYR A 345 5.00 5.88 -9.02
N TYR A 346 5.78 4.82 -9.24
CA TYR A 346 5.28 3.58 -9.82
C TYR A 346 4.16 3.02 -8.99
N THR A 347 3.00 2.86 -9.63
CA THR A 347 1.88 2.15 -9.03
C THR A 347 2.23 0.66 -8.99
N PRO A 348 2.40 0.04 -7.80
CA PRO A 348 2.64 -1.38 -7.71
C PRO A 348 1.50 -2.16 -8.41
N PRO A 349 1.78 -3.23 -9.19
CA PRO A 349 0.76 -3.96 -9.94
C PRO A 349 -0.40 -4.45 -9.08
N VAL A 350 -0.11 -4.75 -7.82
CA VAL A 350 -1.07 -5.21 -6.81
C VAL A 350 -2.13 -4.14 -6.52
N LEU A 351 -1.75 -2.86 -6.50
CA LEU A 351 -2.70 -1.75 -6.33
C LEU A 351 -3.49 -1.49 -7.62
N ALA A 352 -2.86 -1.60 -8.80
CA ALA A 352 -3.57 -1.47 -10.07
C ALA A 352 -4.63 -2.57 -10.25
N GLU A 353 -4.28 -3.82 -9.95
CA GLU A 353 -5.21 -4.97 -9.94
C GLU A 353 -6.34 -4.76 -8.92
N PHE A 354 -6.02 -4.31 -7.70
CA PHE A 354 -7.00 -4.01 -6.65
C PHE A 354 -8.04 -2.99 -7.11
N VAL A 355 -7.61 -1.90 -7.75
CA VAL A 355 -8.50 -0.86 -8.28
C VAL A 355 -9.34 -1.41 -9.43
N LEU A 356 -8.72 -2.04 -10.43
CA LEU A 356 -9.41 -2.55 -11.62
C LEU A 356 -10.43 -3.64 -11.28
N SER A 357 -10.16 -4.49 -10.29
CA SER A 357 -11.10 -5.54 -9.84
C SER A 357 -12.46 -4.98 -9.38
N ARG A 358 -12.50 -3.74 -8.89
CA ARG A 358 -13.71 -3.06 -8.37
C ARG A 358 -14.45 -2.26 -9.43
N VAL A 359 -13.74 -1.67 -10.38
CA VAL A 359 -14.36 -0.82 -11.40
C VAL A 359 -14.65 -1.55 -12.72
N LEU A 360 -13.89 -2.60 -13.04
CA LEU A 360 -14.09 -3.47 -14.20
C LEU A 360 -14.60 -4.85 -13.75
N THR A 361 -15.73 -4.85 -13.06
CA THR A 361 -16.46 -6.09 -12.72
C THR A 361 -17.05 -6.74 -13.97
N GLU A 362 -17.46 -8.00 -13.88
CA GLU A 362 -18.10 -8.71 -15.00
C GLU A 362 -19.31 -7.92 -15.56
N GLY A 363 -20.11 -7.31 -14.68
CA GLY A 363 -21.27 -6.50 -15.06
C GLY A 363 -20.91 -5.25 -15.86
N VAL A 364 -19.74 -4.64 -15.59
CA VAL A 364 -19.23 -3.48 -16.34
C VAL A 364 -18.63 -3.95 -17.67
N LEU A 365 -17.82 -5.01 -17.65
CA LEU A 365 -17.19 -5.59 -18.85
C LEU A 365 -18.21 -6.07 -19.89
N LYS A 366 -19.39 -6.55 -19.47
CA LYS A 366 -20.52 -6.88 -20.35
C LYS A 366 -20.95 -5.74 -21.27
N LYS A 367 -20.72 -4.49 -20.87
CA LYS A 367 -21.14 -3.28 -21.59
C LYS A 367 -20.06 -2.72 -22.52
N ASN A 368 -18.93 -3.43 -22.71
CA ASN A 368 -17.78 -2.97 -23.49
C ASN A 368 -17.31 -1.56 -23.06
N PRO A 369 -16.91 -1.37 -21.79
CA PRO A 369 -16.63 -0.06 -21.22
C PRO A 369 -15.42 0.59 -21.90
N ARG A 370 -15.47 1.90 -22.12
CA ARG A 370 -14.28 2.69 -22.42
C ARG A 370 -13.59 3.13 -21.13
N VAL A 371 -12.31 2.80 -21.01
CA VAL A 371 -11.46 3.05 -19.84
C VAL A 371 -10.48 4.18 -20.15
N LEU A 372 -10.46 5.20 -19.29
CA LEU A 372 -9.55 6.33 -19.38
C LEU A 372 -8.63 6.38 -18.15
N ASP A 373 -7.34 6.60 -18.38
CA ASP A 373 -6.41 7.05 -17.34
C ASP A 373 -5.91 8.47 -17.66
N PRO A 374 -6.28 9.50 -16.86
CA PRO A 374 -5.96 10.89 -17.14
C PRO A 374 -4.55 11.30 -16.69
N ALA A 375 -3.76 10.38 -16.12
CA ALA A 375 -2.37 10.60 -15.74
C ALA A 375 -1.61 9.28 -15.88
N CYS A 376 -1.61 8.73 -17.10
CA CYS A 376 -1.36 7.30 -17.28
C CYS A 376 0.08 6.85 -17.04
N GLY A 377 1.05 7.79 -16.98
CA GLY A 377 2.45 7.47 -16.77
C GLY A 377 2.94 6.41 -17.76
N SER A 378 3.57 5.36 -17.24
CA SER A 378 4.05 4.19 -17.99
C SER A 378 2.94 3.25 -18.51
N GLY A 379 1.67 3.55 -18.21
CA GLY A 379 0.50 2.87 -18.78
C GLY A 379 0.00 1.64 -18.02
N ILE A 380 0.42 1.41 -16.77
CA ILE A 380 0.08 0.18 -16.02
C ILE A 380 -1.43 -0.06 -15.92
N PHE A 381 -2.23 0.96 -15.63
CA PHE A 381 -3.69 0.82 -15.57
C PHE A 381 -4.31 0.50 -16.93
N LEU A 382 -3.83 1.13 -18.00
CA LEU A 382 -4.30 0.89 -19.37
C LEU A 382 -3.99 -0.52 -19.83
N VAL A 383 -2.78 -0.98 -19.56
CA VAL A 383 -2.31 -2.34 -19.86
C VAL A 383 -3.14 -3.38 -19.11
N GLU A 384 -3.31 -3.23 -17.81
CA GLU A 384 -4.08 -4.18 -17.01
C GLU A 384 -5.58 -4.15 -17.35
N ALA A 385 -6.14 -2.98 -17.69
CA ALA A 385 -7.51 -2.86 -18.19
C ALA A 385 -7.68 -3.60 -19.53
N PHE A 386 -6.77 -3.37 -20.49
CA PHE A 386 -6.75 -4.06 -21.77
C PHE A 386 -6.71 -5.58 -21.58
N ARG A 387 -5.78 -6.08 -20.77
CA ARG A 387 -5.65 -7.52 -20.44
C ARG A 387 -6.91 -8.09 -19.80
N ARG A 388 -7.57 -7.34 -18.91
CA ARG A 388 -8.82 -7.77 -18.27
C ARG A 388 -9.97 -7.86 -19.27
N ILE A 389 -10.10 -6.89 -20.19
CA ILE A 389 -11.10 -6.90 -21.26
C ILE A 389 -10.86 -8.07 -22.23
N VAL A 390 -9.61 -8.29 -22.63
CA VAL A 390 -9.21 -9.41 -23.51
C VAL A 390 -9.56 -10.75 -22.88
N ARG A 391 -9.19 -10.97 -21.60
CA ARG A 391 -9.53 -12.21 -20.88
C ARG A 391 -11.03 -12.44 -20.78
N TYR A 392 -11.80 -11.38 -20.54
CA TYR A 392 -13.26 -11.45 -20.50
C TYR A 392 -13.84 -11.91 -21.83
N ARG A 393 -13.44 -11.24 -22.93
CA ARG A 393 -13.91 -11.59 -24.27
C ARG A 393 -13.46 -12.98 -24.69
N TRP A 394 -12.23 -13.39 -24.38
CA TRP A 394 -11.73 -14.73 -24.68
C TRP A 394 -12.57 -15.78 -23.97
N LYS A 395 -12.87 -15.60 -22.68
CA LYS A 395 -13.72 -16.52 -21.93
C LYS A 395 -15.13 -16.61 -22.52
N LYS A 396 -15.73 -15.47 -22.90
CA LYS A 396 -17.07 -15.41 -23.50
C LYS A 396 -17.11 -16.07 -24.88
N LYS A 397 -16.12 -15.79 -25.73
CA LYS A 397 -16.00 -16.30 -27.10
C LYS A 397 -15.60 -17.79 -27.13
N ARG A 398 -14.91 -18.28 -26.09
CA ARG A 398 -14.31 -19.62 -25.96
C ARG A 398 -13.21 -19.93 -27.01
N GLU A 399 -12.71 -18.91 -27.68
CA GLU A 399 -11.61 -18.98 -28.65
C GLU A 399 -10.76 -17.71 -28.54
N ALA A 400 -9.50 -17.80 -29.00
CA ALA A 400 -8.57 -16.69 -28.97
C ALA A 400 -9.10 -15.52 -29.82
N LEU A 401 -8.87 -14.30 -29.38
CA LEU A 401 -9.25 -13.12 -30.17
C LEU A 401 -8.34 -12.97 -31.38
N THR A 402 -8.92 -12.48 -32.47
CA THR A 402 -8.16 -12.13 -33.68
C THR A 402 -7.39 -10.83 -33.48
N PHE A 403 -6.43 -10.55 -34.36
CA PHE A 403 -5.70 -9.29 -34.35
C PHE A 403 -6.63 -8.08 -34.49
N GLU A 404 -7.64 -8.16 -35.36
CA GLU A 404 -8.65 -7.10 -35.51
C GLU A 404 -9.46 -6.85 -34.24
N GLU A 405 -9.85 -7.92 -33.54
CA GLU A 405 -10.59 -7.75 -32.29
C GLU A 405 -9.74 -7.12 -31.19
N LEU A 406 -8.45 -7.48 -31.11
CA LEU A 406 -7.50 -6.86 -30.17
C LEU A 406 -7.27 -5.39 -30.52
N LYS A 407 -7.11 -5.07 -31.81
CA LYS A 407 -7.01 -3.69 -32.32
C LYS A 407 -8.25 -2.88 -31.99
N ALA A 408 -9.45 -3.44 -32.17
CA ALA A 408 -10.71 -2.78 -31.83
C ALA A 408 -10.80 -2.43 -30.34
N ILE A 409 -10.34 -3.32 -29.44
CA ILE A 409 -10.29 -3.00 -27.99
C ILE A 409 -9.36 -1.82 -27.73
N LEU A 410 -8.15 -1.79 -28.33
CA LEU A 410 -7.22 -0.67 -28.15
C LEU A 410 -7.79 0.65 -28.69
N LYS A 411 -8.49 0.61 -29.82
CA LYS A 411 -9.08 1.78 -30.48
C LYS A 411 -10.26 2.34 -29.69
N GLU A 412 -11.19 1.48 -29.28
CA GLU A 412 -12.51 1.90 -28.77
C GLU A 412 -12.57 1.97 -27.25
N GLN A 413 -11.78 1.16 -26.55
CA GLN A 413 -11.94 0.96 -25.11
C GLN A 413 -10.77 1.44 -24.26
N ILE A 414 -9.62 1.80 -24.83
CA ILE A 414 -8.43 2.24 -24.09
C ILE A 414 -8.09 3.68 -24.45
N ALA A 415 -8.03 4.55 -23.43
CA ALA A 415 -7.65 5.95 -23.57
C ALA A 415 -6.69 6.37 -22.45
N GLY A 416 -5.66 7.15 -22.76
CA GLY A 416 -4.68 7.66 -21.79
C GLY A 416 -4.26 9.09 -22.06
N ILE A 417 -4.04 9.87 -21.01
CA ILE A 417 -3.41 11.20 -21.10
C ILE A 417 -2.17 11.19 -20.22
N GLU A 418 -1.04 11.65 -20.77
CA GLU A 418 0.21 11.78 -20.05
C GLU A 418 0.94 13.04 -20.52
N VAL A 419 1.40 13.87 -19.59
CA VAL A 419 2.05 15.14 -19.94
C VAL A 419 3.47 14.95 -20.45
N ASN A 420 4.14 13.88 -20.05
CA ASN A 420 5.46 13.55 -20.54
C ASN A 420 5.42 12.62 -21.76
N GLU A 421 5.94 13.11 -22.88
CA GLU A 421 5.93 12.37 -24.15
C GLU A 421 6.67 11.02 -24.08
N GLU A 422 7.79 10.92 -23.35
CA GLU A 422 8.54 9.65 -23.22
C GLU A 422 7.76 8.62 -22.39
N ALA A 423 7.08 9.04 -21.31
CA ALA A 423 6.20 8.17 -20.54
C ALA A 423 4.98 7.71 -21.38
N ALA A 424 4.38 8.62 -22.16
CA ALA A 424 3.31 8.29 -23.11
C ALA A 424 3.76 7.24 -24.15
N ARG A 425 4.99 7.38 -24.67
CA ARG A 425 5.62 6.39 -25.58
C ARG A 425 5.80 5.03 -24.88
N ILE A 426 6.22 5.01 -23.62
CA ILE A 426 6.35 3.79 -22.82
C ILE A 426 4.98 3.12 -22.59
N ALA A 427 3.92 3.91 -22.36
CA ALA A 427 2.56 3.38 -22.25
C ALA A 427 2.09 2.72 -23.55
N ALA A 428 2.30 3.38 -24.69
CA ALA A 428 2.02 2.81 -26.01
C ALA A 428 2.80 1.51 -26.23
N PHE A 429 4.11 1.53 -25.94
CA PHE A 429 4.99 0.37 -25.99
C PHE A 429 4.47 -0.83 -25.17
N SER A 430 4.05 -0.56 -23.92
CA SER A 430 3.52 -1.60 -23.03
C SER A 430 2.19 -2.19 -23.53
N LEU A 431 1.35 -1.37 -24.18
CA LEU A 431 0.13 -1.84 -24.84
C LEU A 431 0.42 -2.70 -26.05
N TYR A 432 1.40 -2.35 -26.89
CA TYR A 432 1.80 -3.20 -28.02
C TYR A 432 2.34 -4.55 -27.56
N LEU A 433 3.18 -4.59 -26.52
CA LEU A 433 3.64 -5.84 -25.92
C LEU A 433 2.46 -6.70 -25.45
N SER A 434 1.49 -6.08 -24.79
CA SER A 434 0.29 -6.76 -24.32
C SER A 434 -0.56 -7.29 -25.46
N LEU A 435 -0.70 -6.53 -26.55
CA LEU A 435 -1.39 -6.99 -27.75
C LEU A 435 -0.67 -8.20 -28.37
N LEU A 436 0.65 -8.12 -28.57
CA LEU A 436 1.44 -9.18 -29.20
C LEU A 436 1.49 -10.45 -28.35
N HIS A 437 1.42 -10.31 -27.02
CA HIS A 437 1.36 -11.45 -26.11
C HIS A 437 0.14 -12.35 -26.33
N TYR A 438 -1.00 -11.78 -26.71
CA TYR A 438 -2.22 -12.53 -27.01
C TYR A 438 -2.27 -13.14 -28.42
N LEU A 439 -1.26 -12.87 -29.26
CA LEU A 439 -1.15 -13.45 -30.60
C LEU A 439 -0.14 -14.59 -30.63
N GLU A 440 -0.46 -15.65 -31.35
CA GLU A 440 0.49 -16.73 -31.62
C GLU A 440 1.59 -16.28 -32.59
N PRO A 441 2.85 -16.71 -32.41
CA PRO A 441 3.98 -16.25 -33.24
C PRO A 441 3.76 -16.39 -34.77
N PRO A 442 3.22 -17.51 -35.29
CA PRO A 442 2.94 -17.62 -36.73
C PRO A 442 1.96 -16.58 -37.26
N ALA A 443 0.97 -16.19 -36.44
CA ALA A 443 0.03 -15.13 -36.81
C ALA A 443 0.74 -13.78 -36.92
N ILE A 444 1.65 -13.47 -35.99
CA ILE A 444 2.47 -12.25 -36.04
C ILE A 444 3.35 -12.23 -37.30
N SER A 445 4.03 -13.34 -37.60
CA SER A 445 4.85 -13.45 -38.82
C SER A 445 4.02 -13.30 -40.09
N HIS A 446 2.78 -13.84 -40.12
CA HIS A 446 1.86 -13.69 -41.24
C HIS A 446 1.39 -12.24 -41.42
N LEU A 447 1.07 -11.55 -40.33
CA LEU A 447 0.71 -10.12 -40.35
C LEU A 447 1.85 -9.28 -40.96
N ILE A 448 3.08 -9.47 -40.48
CA ILE A 448 4.27 -8.76 -40.99
C ILE A 448 4.47 -9.03 -42.48
N LYS A 449 4.35 -10.29 -42.93
CA LYS A 449 4.49 -10.68 -44.34
C LYS A 449 3.43 -10.03 -45.23
N ASN A 450 2.21 -9.86 -44.72
CA ASN A 450 1.12 -9.21 -45.43
C ASN A 450 1.17 -7.66 -45.36
N GLY A 451 2.20 -7.10 -44.73
CA GLY A 451 2.37 -5.66 -44.60
C GLY A 451 1.44 -5.03 -43.55
N GLU A 452 0.77 -5.83 -42.72
CA GLU A 452 0.00 -5.33 -41.59
C GLU A 452 0.94 -4.76 -40.52
N LYS A 453 0.57 -3.59 -39.99
CA LYS A 453 1.36 -2.85 -39.01
C LYS A 453 0.59 -2.72 -37.70
N LEU A 454 1.32 -2.48 -36.61
CA LEU A 454 0.69 -2.05 -35.38
C LEU A 454 0.03 -0.67 -35.58
N PRO A 455 -1.10 -0.40 -34.92
CA PRO A 455 -1.74 0.92 -34.98
C PRO A 455 -0.86 2.00 -34.36
N ASN A 456 -0.99 3.25 -34.78
CA ASN A 456 -0.40 4.39 -34.06
C ASN A 456 -1.30 4.72 -32.87
N LEU A 457 -0.81 4.46 -31.66
CA LEU A 457 -1.56 4.75 -30.43
C LEU A 457 -1.41 6.19 -29.98
N LEU A 458 -0.29 6.86 -30.30
CA LEU A 458 -0.08 8.25 -29.93
C LEU A 458 -0.92 9.18 -30.80
N VAL A 459 -1.46 10.24 -30.19
CA VAL A 459 -2.13 11.31 -30.95
C VAL A 459 -1.11 11.96 -31.88
N SER A 460 -1.40 11.95 -33.19
CA SER A 460 -0.61 12.60 -34.23
C SER A 460 -1.52 13.27 -35.25
N ASN A 461 -0.94 14.01 -36.21
CA ASN A 461 -1.68 14.64 -37.30
C ASN A 461 -2.09 13.65 -38.42
N GLY A 462 -1.76 12.36 -38.28
CA GLY A 462 -2.12 11.34 -39.25
C GLY A 462 -3.62 11.10 -39.31
N ARG A 463 -4.20 11.07 -40.51
CA ARG A 463 -5.64 10.85 -40.74
C ARG A 463 -5.97 9.46 -41.28
N SER A 464 -5.01 8.54 -41.32
CA SER A 464 -5.26 7.18 -41.80
C SER A 464 -6.00 6.35 -40.75
N GLU A 465 -6.75 5.33 -41.18
CA GLU A 465 -7.49 4.43 -40.29
C GLU A 465 -6.61 3.69 -39.27
N ASN A 466 -5.28 3.62 -39.50
CA ASN A 466 -4.31 3.03 -38.59
C ASN A 466 -3.91 3.95 -37.42
N HIS A 467 -4.40 5.19 -37.36
CA HIS A 467 -4.17 6.10 -36.23
C HIS A 467 -5.33 6.01 -35.24
N TYR A 468 -5.07 5.46 -34.06
CA TYR A 468 -6.11 5.19 -33.06
C TYR A 468 -6.23 6.29 -32.03
N HIS A 469 -5.21 7.14 -31.88
CA HIS A 469 -5.26 8.30 -30.98
C HIS A 469 -5.63 7.92 -29.53
N SER A 470 -5.24 6.72 -29.10
CA SER A 470 -5.56 6.17 -27.79
C SER A 470 -4.80 6.87 -26.66
N ILE A 471 -3.61 7.40 -26.91
CA ILE A 471 -2.78 8.07 -25.90
C ILE A 471 -2.42 9.47 -26.36
N TRP A 472 -2.77 10.47 -25.56
CA TRP A 472 -2.39 11.86 -25.79
C TRP A 472 -1.23 12.27 -24.90
N ALA A 473 -0.14 12.71 -25.53
CA ALA A 473 0.96 13.41 -24.85
C ALA A 473 0.53 14.87 -24.61
N GLY A 474 -0.07 15.16 -23.46
CA GLY A 474 -0.67 16.46 -23.17
C GLY A 474 -1.16 16.62 -21.74
N ASN A 475 -1.77 17.78 -21.45
CA ASN A 475 -2.24 18.10 -20.11
C ASN A 475 -3.75 17.87 -19.99
N SER A 476 -4.17 17.00 -19.07
CA SER A 476 -5.58 16.66 -18.82
C SER A 476 -6.48 17.85 -18.46
N PHE A 477 -5.90 18.97 -18.02
CA PHE A 477 -6.60 20.21 -17.68
C PHE A 477 -6.59 21.25 -18.79
N ASP A 478 -5.87 21.02 -19.90
CA ASP A 478 -5.90 21.88 -21.07
C ASP A 478 -7.16 21.60 -21.92
N THR A 479 -8.31 22.01 -21.39
CA THR A 479 -9.61 21.84 -22.05
C THR A 479 -9.72 22.64 -23.35
N ASP A 480 -8.99 23.74 -23.47
CA ASP A 480 -9.11 24.60 -24.65
C ASP A 480 -8.47 23.90 -25.86
N THR A 481 -7.33 23.23 -25.67
CA THR A 481 -6.74 22.35 -26.70
C THR A 481 -7.61 21.12 -26.97
N ILE A 482 -8.15 20.48 -25.94
CA ILE A 482 -9.04 19.31 -26.10
C ILE A 482 -10.28 19.67 -26.93
N GLU A 483 -10.97 20.76 -26.58
CA GLU A 483 -12.25 21.12 -27.20
C GLU A 483 -12.11 21.74 -28.59
N SER A 484 -10.97 22.38 -28.88
CA SER A 484 -10.69 22.98 -30.20
C SER A 484 -10.22 21.96 -31.24
N ASN A 485 -9.75 20.79 -30.82
CA ASN A 485 -9.32 19.71 -31.70
C ASN A 485 -10.36 18.59 -31.73
N ALA A 486 -10.96 18.31 -32.89
CA ALA A 486 -12.03 17.31 -33.03
C ALA A 486 -11.62 15.90 -32.54
N THR A 487 -10.39 15.46 -32.85
CA THR A 487 -9.86 14.16 -32.42
C THR A 487 -9.68 14.11 -30.90
N LEU A 488 -9.12 15.16 -30.30
CA LEU A 488 -8.96 15.22 -28.85
C LEU A 488 -10.31 15.32 -28.14
N LYS A 489 -11.26 16.06 -28.68
CA LYS A 489 -12.62 16.18 -28.12
C LYS A 489 -13.34 14.84 -28.09
N GLU A 490 -13.28 14.07 -29.18
CA GLU A 490 -13.87 12.74 -29.26
C GLU A 490 -13.22 11.75 -28.27
N HIS A 491 -11.90 11.84 -28.10
CA HIS A 491 -11.17 10.87 -27.30
C HIS A 491 -11.01 11.24 -25.82
N PHE A 492 -10.92 12.52 -25.51
CA PHE A 492 -10.51 13.07 -24.22
C PHE A 492 -11.38 14.27 -23.79
N GLY A 493 -12.51 14.52 -24.46
CA GLY A 493 -13.48 15.54 -24.08
C GLY A 493 -14.32 15.16 -22.86
N GLN A 494 -15.35 15.95 -22.59
CA GLN A 494 -16.29 15.66 -21.50
C GLN A 494 -17.13 14.39 -21.80
N SER A 495 -17.44 13.62 -20.75
CA SER A 495 -18.25 12.40 -20.84
C SER A 495 -17.76 11.37 -21.87
N CYS A 496 -16.44 11.27 -22.06
CA CYS A 496 -15.83 10.37 -23.03
C CYS A 496 -15.66 8.93 -22.53
N ALA A 497 -15.68 8.69 -21.20
CA ALA A 497 -15.32 7.39 -20.60
C ALA A 497 -16.45 6.77 -19.76
N ASP A 498 -16.55 5.44 -19.77
CA ASP A 498 -17.42 4.67 -18.88
C ASP A 498 -16.74 4.38 -17.54
N VAL A 499 -15.40 4.24 -17.58
CA VAL A 499 -14.56 3.99 -16.41
C VAL A 499 -13.34 4.91 -16.43
N VAL A 500 -13.05 5.55 -15.29
CA VAL A 500 -11.82 6.33 -15.08
C VAL A 500 -10.96 5.66 -14.00
N VAL A 501 -9.69 5.44 -14.29
CA VAL A 501 -8.72 4.85 -13.35
C VAL A 501 -7.44 5.66 -13.33
N GLY A 502 -6.57 5.45 -12.36
CA GLY A 502 -5.26 6.09 -12.36
C GLY A 502 -4.66 6.32 -10.98
N ASN A 503 -3.40 6.75 -10.99
CA ASN A 503 -2.67 7.25 -9.84
C ASN A 503 -2.15 8.66 -10.14
N PRO A 504 -3.02 9.70 -10.04
CA PRO A 504 -2.61 11.07 -10.29
C PRO A 504 -1.50 11.54 -9.33
N PRO A 505 -0.75 12.60 -9.69
CA PRO A 505 0.28 13.16 -8.82
C PRO A 505 -0.27 13.66 -7.47
N TRP A 506 0.57 13.59 -6.43
CA TRP A 506 0.21 13.91 -5.04
C TRP A 506 0.97 15.13 -4.52
N GLY A 507 0.25 16.03 -3.82
CA GLY A 507 0.83 17.18 -3.10
C GLY A 507 1.20 18.37 -4.00
N ASP A 508 1.36 19.56 -3.39
CA ASP A 508 1.84 20.77 -4.08
C ASP A 508 3.32 20.60 -4.45
N PRO A 509 3.70 20.75 -5.74
CA PRO A 509 5.10 20.73 -6.16
C PRO A 509 5.98 21.79 -5.45
N GLY A 510 5.36 22.88 -4.96
CA GLY A 510 5.99 23.92 -4.16
C GLY A 510 6.92 24.84 -4.95
N THR A 511 7.50 25.83 -4.27
CA THR A 511 8.27 26.92 -4.92
C THR A 511 9.61 26.49 -5.51
N LYS A 512 10.15 25.36 -5.06
CA LYS A 512 11.43 24.79 -5.53
C LYS A 512 11.27 23.85 -6.73
N ALA A 513 10.04 23.67 -7.24
CA ALA A 513 9.81 22.91 -8.46
C ALA A 513 10.45 23.60 -9.67
N ASP A 514 10.79 22.81 -10.69
CA ASP A 514 11.33 23.32 -11.94
C ASP A 514 10.25 24.08 -12.76
N ALA A 515 10.69 24.74 -13.84
CA ALA A 515 9.81 25.60 -14.64
C ALA A 515 8.68 24.78 -15.30
N GLU A 516 8.98 23.60 -15.79
CA GLU A 516 8.03 22.70 -16.46
C GLU A 516 6.93 22.23 -15.49
N THR A 517 7.30 21.83 -14.28
CA THR A 517 6.34 21.45 -13.23
C THR A 517 5.43 22.62 -12.84
N LYS A 518 5.99 23.83 -12.72
CA LYS A 518 5.22 25.04 -12.41
C LYS A 518 4.25 25.42 -13.51
N GLU A 519 4.64 25.28 -14.78
CA GLU A 519 3.77 25.53 -15.92
C GLU A 519 2.58 24.56 -15.94
N ARG A 520 2.86 23.26 -15.81
CA ARG A 520 1.82 22.21 -15.72
C ARG A 520 0.82 22.49 -14.59
N GLN A 521 1.34 22.86 -13.42
CA GLN A 521 0.53 23.25 -12.27
C GLN A 521 -0.30 24.51 -12.54
N GLY A 522 0.26 25.49 -13.26
CA GLY A 522 -0.44 26.71 -13.66
C GLY A 522 -1.63 26.45 -14.60
N ILE A 523 -1.54 25.46 -15.50
CA ILE A 523 -2.67 25.05 -16.36
C ILE A 523 -3.80 24.46 -15.51
N LEU A 524 -3.46 23.54 -14.59
CA LEU A 524 -4.41 22.92 -13.66
C LEU A 524 -5.14 23.97 -12.81
N LEU A 525 -4.40 24.91 -12.21
CA LEU A 525 -4.99 25.95 -11.36
C LEU A 525 -5.90 26.91 -12.15
N ARG A 526 -5.50 27.31 -13.36
CA ARG A 526 -6.35 28.11 -14.26
C ARG A 526 -7.64 27.38 -14.62
N TRP A 527 -7.57 26.06 -14.84
CA TRP A 527 -8.76 25.25 -15.09
C TRP A 527 -9.70 25.23 -13.87
N CYS A 528 -9.16 25.04 -12.66
CA CYS A 528 -9.93 25.10 -11.42
C CYS A 528 -10.64 26.46 -11.26
N GLU A 529 -9.92 27.56 -11.49
CA GLU A 529 -10.45 28.92 -11.41
C GLU A 529 -11.55 29.17 -12.45
N LYS A 530 -11.30 28.87 -13.73
CA LYS A 530 -12.26 29.04 -14.85
C LYS A 530 -13.58 28.29 -14.63
N ASN A 531 -13.55 27.16 -13.92
CA ASN A 531 -14.71 26.32 -13.67
C ASN A 531 -15.36 26.55 -12.29
N GLY A 532 -14.87 27.51 -11.49
CA GLY A 532 -15.39 27.72 -10.13
C GLY A 532 -15.18 26.52 -9.20
N LYS A 533 -14.10 25.76 -9.41
CA LYS A 533 -13.76 24.53 -8.68
C LYS A 533 -12.46 24.72 -7.88
N PRO A 534 -12.45 25.55 -6.82
CA PRO A 534 -11.22 25.83 -6.08
C PRO A 534 -10.74 24.57 -5.33
N ILE A 535 -9.42 24.43 -5.22
CA ILE A 535 -8.77 23.28 -4.54
C ILE A 535 -7.86 23.79 -3.41
N GLY A 536 -7.84 23.06 -2.30
CA GLY A 536 -7.00 23.40 -1.15
C GLY A 536 -5.53 23.05 -1.38
N ASP A 537 -4.64 23.89 -0.85
CA ASP A 537 -3.17 23.76 -0.94
C ASP A 537 -2.65 23.49 -2.36
N LYS A 538 -3.40 23.88 -3.41
CA LYS A 538 -3.06 23.60 -4.81
C LYS A 538 -2.84 22.10 -5.08
N GLU A 539 -3.52 21.22 -4.36
CA GLU A 539 -3.27 19.77 -4.40
C GLU A 539 -3.82 19.12 -5.69
N PRO A 540 -2.96 18.54 -6.56
CA PRO A 540 -3.40 17.97 -7.84
C PRO A 540 -4.42 16.84 -7.68
N SER A 541 -4.30 16.01 -6.64
CA SER A 541 -5.25 14.91 -6.39
C SER A 541 -6.70 15.40 -6.26
N GLN A 542 -6.93 16.60 -5.70
CA GLN A 542 -8.27 17.19 -5.61
C GLN A 542 -8.80 17.57 -7.00
N ALA A 543 -7.95 18.20 -7.82
CA ALA A 543 -8.32 18.59 -9.18
C ALA A 543 -8.59 17.38 -10.08
N PHE A 544 -7.80 16.30 -9.97
CA PHE A 544 -8.03 15.07 -10.74
C PHE A 544 -9.32 14.36 -10.36
N LEU A 545 -9.75 14.39 -9.10
CA LEU A 545 -11.06 13.85 -8.69
C LEU A 545 -12.21 14.60 -9.38
N LEU A 546 -12.16 15.93 -9.39
CA LEU A 546 -13.13 16.77 -10.10
C LEU A 546 -13.10 16.54 -11.61
N ARG A 547 -11.89 16.45 -12.18
CA ARG A 547 -11.71 16.25 -13.61
C ARG A 547 -12.18 14.87 -14.06
N SER A 548 -12.04 13.86 -13.21
CA SER A 548 -12.56 12.51 -13.46
C SER A 548 -14.09 12.48 -13.55
N VAL A 549 -14.79 13.27 -12.73
CA VAL A 549 -16.25 13.45 -12.87
C VAL A 549 -16.61 14.04 -14.23
N ASP A 550 -15.81 14.98 -14.76
CA ASP A 550 -16.07 15.57 -16.08
C ASP A 550 -15.85 14.57 -17.23
N PHE A 551 -14.85 13.70 -17.13
CA PHE A 551 -14.59 12.65 -18.12
C PHE A 551 -15.64 11.53 -18.13
N LEU A 552 -16.23 11.21 -16.97
CA LEU A 552 -17.19 10.12 -16.85
C LEU A 552 -18.51 10.42 -17.56
N LYS A 553 -19.06 9.42 -18.24
CA LYS A 553 -20.47 9.39 -18.65
C LYS A 553 -21.38 9.25 -17.42
N THR A 554 -22.66 9.57 -17.56
CA THR A 554 -23.66 9.37 -16.50
C THR A 554 -23.66 7.91 -16.03
N LYS A 555 -23.60 7.69 -14.71
CA LYS A 555 -23.42 6.36 -14.08
C LYS A 555 -22.09 5.65 -14.39
N GLY A 556 -21.12 6.34 -14.98
CA GLY A 556 -19.75 5.84 -15.13
C GLY A 556 -19.04 5.72 -13.78
N LYS A 557 -18.06 4.82 -13.69
CA LYS A 557 -17.34 4.49 -12.44
C LYS A 557 -15.91 5.02 -12.44
N ALA A 558 -15.41 5.46 -11.30
CA ALA A 558 -14.01 5.80 -11.11
C ALA A 558 -13.36 5.02 -9.97
N GLY A 559 -12.07 4.72 -10.13
CA GLY A 559 -11.21 4.13 -9.11
C GLY A 559 -9.82 4.76 -9.15
N LEU A 560 -9.49 5.59 -8.16
CA LEU A 560 -8.27 6.40 -8.17
C LEU A 560 -7.45 6.21 -6.90
N LEU A 561 -6.12 6.21 -7.05
CA LEU A 561 -5.17 6.33 -5.95
C LEU A 561 -4.83 7.80 -5.72
N VAL A 562 -5.21 8.35 -4.57
CA VAL A 562 -5.08 9.78 -4.26
C VAL A 562 -4.39 10.01 -2.93
N SER A 563 -3.79 11.19 -2.76
CA SER A 563 -3.30 11.64 -1.46
C SER A 563 -4.41 11.61 -0.41
N ALA A 564 -4.07 11.20 0.81
CA ALA A 564 -5.00 11.26 1.94
C ALA A 564 -5.45 12.70 2.26
N GLY A 565 -4.69 13.71 1.84
CA GLY A 565 -5.06 15.12 1.98
C GLY A 565 -6.45 15.47 1.45
N VAL A 566 -6.95 14.73 0.44
CA VAL A 566 -8.32 14.86 -0.09
C VAL A 566 -9.37 14.79 1.01
N LEU A 567 -9.22 13.90 1.99
CA LEU A 567 -10.19 13.71 3.09
C LEU A 567 -9.77 14.42 4.38
N PHE A 568 -8.48 14.42 4.70
CA PHE A 568 -8.00 14.83 6.03
C PHE A 568 -7.71 16.33 6.17
N LYS A 569 -7.59 17.10 5.08
CA LYS A 569 -7.29 18.54 5.17
C LYS A 569 -8.51 19.36 5.58
N HIS A 570 -8.30 20.29 6.50
CA HIS A 570 -9.35 21.13 7.09
C HIS A 570 -9.49 22.52 6.47
N SER A 571 -8.60 22.93 5.55
CA SER A 571 -8.69 24.29 4.98
C SER A 571 -10.05 24.53 4.33
N PRO A 572 -10.65 25.74 4.44
CA PRO A 572 -11.97 26.04 3.88
C PRO A 572 -12.09 25.66 2.40
N THR A 573 -11.04 25.94 1.62
CA THR A 573 -10.96 25.56 0.20
C THR A 573 -10.97 24.04 -0.02
N SER A 574 -10.34 23.24 0.86
CA SER A 574 -10.42 21.77 0.78
C SER A 574 -11.82 21.26 1.12
N GLN A 575 -12.51 21.90 2.06
CA GLN A 575 -13.90 21.56 2.41
C GLN A 575 -14.86 21.86 1.24
N GLU A 576 -14.67 23.00 0.57
CA GLU A 576 -15.47 23.40 -0.59
C GLU A 576 -15.24 22.48 -1.80
N PHE A 577 -13.97 22.11 -2.07
CA PHE A 577 -13.64 21.06 -3.04
C PHE A 577 -14.40 19.76 -2.73
N ARG A 578 -14.31 19.25 -1.49
CA ARG A 578 -14.96 18.00 -1.11
C ARG A 578 -16.46 18.06 -1.31
N LYS A 579 -17.10 19.16 -0.90
CA LYS A 579 -18.53 19.38 -1.12
C LYS A 579 -18.86 19.29 -2.62
N THR A 580 -18.13 20.03 -3.45
CA THR A 580 -18.33 20.05 -4.91
C THR A 580 -18.17 18.67 -5.54
N TRP A 581 -17.16 17.91 -5.12
CA TRP A 581 -16.94 16.55 -5.59
C TRP A 581 -18.06 15.60 -5.15
N LEU A 582 -18.43 15.61 -3.87
CA LEU A 582 -19.45 14.76 -3.27
C LEU A 582 -20.86 15.05 -3.79
N ASP A 583 -21.15 16.28 -4.21
CA ASP A 583 -22.44 16.65 -4.78
C ASP A 583 -22.63 16.05 -6.19
N ASN A 584 -21.53 15.75 -6.90
CA ASN A 584 -21.53 15.23 -8.28
C ASN A 584 -21.05 13.78 -8.42
N ALA A 585 -20.72 13.14 -7.30
CA ALA A 585 -20.25 11.76 -7.27
C ALA A 585 -20.85 11.00 -6.08
N LYS A 586 -21.39 9.80 -6.35
CA LYS A 586 -21.78 8.84 -5.32
C LYS A 586 -20.57 8.00 -4.93
N ILE A 587 -20.09 8.11 -3.70
CA ILE A 587 -18.97 7.30 -3.22
C ILE A 587 -19.50 5.92 -2.82
N GLU A 588 -18.81 4.87 -3.27
CA GLU A 588 -19.16 3.48 -2.94
C GLU A 588 -18.25 2.98 -1.81
N GLU A 589 -16.93 3.10 -2.01
CA GLU A 589 -15.94 2.60 -1.08
C GLU A 589 -14.71 3.50 -1.02
N ILE A 590 -14.09 3.58 0.14
CA ILE A 590 -12.80 4.24 0.36
C ILE A 590 -11.91 3.30 1.16
N PHE A 591 -10.69 3.08 0.67
CA PHE A 591 -9.67 2.28 1.35
C PHE A 591 -8.50 3.18 1.75
N ASN A 592 -8.29 3.34 3.05
CA ASN A 592 -7.22 4.13 3.61
C ASN A 592 -5.97 3.28 3.84
N PHE A 593 -4.93 3.50 3.03
CA PHE A 593 -3.65 2.80 3.10
C PHE A 593 -2.58 3.56 3.90
N SER A 594 -2.94 4.66 4.57
CA SER A 594 -1.99 5.55 5.24
C SER A 594 -1.08 4.84 6.25
N HIS A 595 -1.60 3.91 7.05
CA HIS A 595 -0.79 3.17 8.05
C HIS A 595 0.17 2.15 7.40
N VAL A 596 -0.20 1.57 6.25
CA VAL A 596 0.58 0.53 5.55
C VAL A 596 1.37 1.05 4.35
N ARG A 597 1.37 2.36 4.11
CA ARG A 597 1.91 3.00 2.89
C ARG A 597 3.33 2.56 2.50
N ARG A 598 4.20 2.36 3.50
CA ARG A 598 5.61 1.96 3.33
C ARG A 598 5.78 0.54 2.79
N LEU A 599 4.72 -0.30 2.82
CA LEU A 599 4.73 -1.62 2.19
C LEU A 599 4.64 -1.53 0.66
N PHE A 600 3.90 -0.54 0.15
CA PHE A 600 3.68 -0.32 -1.28
C PHE A 600 4.71 0.63 -1.88
N PHE A 601 4.94 1.77 -1.22
CA PHE A 601 5.87 2.79 -1.68
C PHE A 601 7.02 2.94 -0.68
N LYS A 602 8.19 2.38 -1.00
CA LYS A 602 9.36 2.40 -0.11
C LYS A 602 9.96 3.80 0.05
N GLU A 603 9.89 4.63 -1.01
CA GLU A 603 10.52 5.95 -1.06
C GLU A 603 9.53 7.13 -0.95
N ALA A 604 8.23 6.89 -1.19
CA ALA A 604 7.18 7.89 -1.02
C ALA A 604 6.70 7.87 0.44
N ILE A 605 6.78 9.02 1.11
CA ILE A 605 6.37 9.18 2.51
C ILE A 605 4.87 9.48 2.61
N SER A 606 4.26 9.94 1.52
CA SER A 606 2.90 10.50 1.50
C SER A 606 1.83 9.45 1.79
N PRO A 607 0.90 9.71 2.73
CA PRO A 607 -0.27 8.87 2.96
C PRO A 607 -1.23 8.94 1.77
N PHE A 608 -1.86 7.81 1.43
CA PHE A 608 -2.72 7.70 0.26
C PHE A 608 -3.96 6.83 0.53
N LEU A 609 -4.95 7.00 -0.34
CA LEU A 609 -6.25 6.33 -0.33
C LEU A 609 -6.52 5.72 -1.70
N ALA A 610 -7.31 4.65 -1.76
CA ALA A 610 -8.01 4.24 -2.97
C ALA A 610 -9.49 4.64 -2.83
N VAL A 611 -10.00 5.41 -3.78
CA VAL A 611 -11.37 5.95 -3.75
C VAL A 611 -12.16 5.42 -4.94
N PHE A 612 -13.35 4.90 -4.67
CA PHE A 612 -14.27 4.34 -5.66
C PHE A 612 -15.59 5.10 -5.65
N PHE A 613 -15.99 5.64 -6.80
CA PHE A 613 -17.22 6.42 -6.91
C PHE A 613 -17.87 6.28 -8.29
N THR A 614 -19.14 6.63 -8.37
CA THR A 614 -19.94 6.66 -9.60
C THR A 614 -20.38 8.10 -9.88
N LYS A 615 -20.32 8.54 -11.15
CA LYS A 615 -20.86 9.85 -11.56
C LYS A 615 -22.38 9.84 -11.44
N GLN A 616 -22.85 10.45 -10.35
CA GLN A 616 -24.25 10.56 -9.98
C GLN A 616 -24.37 11.66 -8.92
N ASN A 617 -25.49 12.36 -8.90
CA ASN A 617 -25.80 13.30 -7.82
C ASN A 617 -25.79 12.58 -6.46
N ARG A 618 -25.41 13.32 -5.43
CA ARG A 618 -25.43 12.88 -4.04
C ARG A 618 -26.76 12.23 -3.64
N ASP A 619 -26.66 11.13 -2.91
CA ASP A 619 -27.75 10.47 -2.20
C ASP A 619 -27.34 10.14 -0.76
N ASP A 620 -28.28 9.67 0.07
CA ASP A 620 -28.03 9.25 1.46
C ASP A 620 -27.45 7.83 1.56
N SER A 621 -26.72 7.39 0.53
CA SER A 621 -26.13 6.06 0.54
C SER A 621 -25.01 5.92 1.58
N LEU A 622 -24.80 4.67 2.00
CA LEU A 622 -23.74 4.31 2.93
C LEU A 622 -22.45 4.07 2.16
N ILE A 623 -21.41 4.78 2.57
CA ILE A 623 -20.04 4.63 2.11
C ILE A 623 -19.35 3.61 3.00
N SER A 624 -18.68 2.64 2.40
CA SER A 624 -17.80 1.71 3.11
C SER A 624 -16.40 2.30 3.25
N TYR A 625 -16.01 2.70 4.46
CA TYR A 625 -14.67 3.22 4.77
C TYR A 625 -13.82 2.13 5.43
N TRP A 626 -12.70 1.79 4.81
CA TRP A 626 -11.81 0.71 5.24
C TRP A 626 -10.45 1.25 5.64
N SER A 627 -9.94 0.85 6.80
CA SER A 627 -8.62 1.26 7.28
C SER A 627 -7.63 0.10 7.26
N ALA A 628 -6.63 0.17 6.38
CA ALA A 628 -5.59 -0.85 6.31
C ALA A 628 -4.65 -0.72 7.51
N LYS A 629 -4.40 -1.82 8.23
CA LYS A 629 -3.47 -1.85 9.37
C LYS A 629 -2.32 -2.81 9.14
N GLN A 630 -1.14 -2.49 9.68
CA GLN A 630 0.03 -3.36 9.58
C GLN A 630 -0.11 -4.55 10.55
N VAL A 631 0.16 -5.78 10.08
CA VAL A 631 0.02 -7.00 10.91
C VAL A 631 1.35 -7.76 11.03
N THR A 632 1.55 -8.39 12.19
CA THR A 632 2.79 -9.04 12.67
C THR A 632 3.31 -10.19 11.82
N GLN A 633 2.47 -10.94 11.09
CA GLN A 633 2.90 -12.20 10.46
C GLN A 633 3.51 -12.08 9.04
N THR A 634 3.49 -10.90 8.40
CA THR A 634 3.62 -10.84 6.92
C THR A 634 4.71 -9.92 6.38
N SER A 635 5.65 -9.45 7.21
CA SER A 635 6.70 -8.51 6.78
C SER A 635 7.57 -9.03 5.62
N LYS A 636 7.67 -10.36 5.44
CA LYS A 636 8.36 -10.98 4.30
C LYS A 636 7.50 -11.11 3.03
N ASN A 637 6.17 -11.12 3.13
CA ASN A 637 5.26 -11.38 2.00
C ASN A 637 4.51 -10.15 1.47
N GLN A 638 4.74 -8.96 2.03
CA GLN A 638 4.10 -7.69 1.60
C GLN A 638 2.56 -7.79 1.49
N ALA A 639 1.89 -8.50 2.41
CA ALA A 639 0.43 -8.54 2.44
C ALA A 639 -0.13 -7.52 3.46
N VAL A 640 -1.19 -6.84 3.06
CA VAL A 640 -2.04 -5.94 3.86
C VAL A 640 -3.28 -6.70 4.29
N ILE A 641 -3.68 -6.52 5.54
CA ILE A 641 -4.91 -7.11 6.07
C ILE A 641 -5.86 -5.97 6.47
N PHE A 642 -7.10 -6.05 6.00
CA PHE A 642 -8.26 -5.31 6.50
C PHE A 642 -9.00 -6.21 7.47
N SER A 643 -9.30 -5.75 8.69
CA SER A 643 -10.25 -6.45 9.56
C SER A 643 -11.66 -5.93 9.31
N LEU A 644 -12.67 -6.76 9.53
CA LEU A 644 -14.05 -6.27 9.64
C LEU A 644 -14.23 -5.22 10.76
N TYR A 645 -13.40 -5.24 11.81
CA TYR A 645 -13.39 -4.17 12.82
C TYR A 645 -12.81 -2.84 12.33
N ASP A 646 -11.99 -2.88 11.27
CA ASP A 646 -11.41 -1.69 10.64
C ASP A 646 -12.31 -1.15 9.51
N ARG A 647 -13.55 -1.65 9.38
CA ARG A 647 -14.56 -1.20 8.43
C ARG A 647 -15.61 -0.36 9.15
N GLN A 648 -15.85 0.84 8.63
CA GLN A 648 -16.88 1.76 9.11
C GLN A 648 -17.86 2.08 7.97
N PHE A 649 -19.11 2.40 8.33
CA PHE A 649 -20.12 2.86 7.39
C PHE A 649 -20.46 4.31 7.69
N VAL A 650 -20.40 5.15 6.66
CA VAL A 650 -20.65 6.59 6.79
C VAL A 650 -21.73 7.00 5.80
N LYS A 651 -22.73 7.74 6.26
CA LYS A 651 -23.69 8.34 5.34
C LYS A 651 -22.99 9.45 4.54
N GLN A 652 -23.18 9.45 3.23
CA GLN A 652 -22.54 10.42 2.35
C GLN A 652 -22.89 11.87 2.69
N ASP A 653 -24.00 12.13 3.38
CA ASP A 653 -24.37 13.47 3.78
C ASP A 653 -23.44 14.12 4.82
N LYS A 654 -22.77 13.29 5.63
CA LYS A 654 -21.85 13.71 6.69
C LYS A 654 -20.39 13.82 6.26
N THR A 655 -20.06 13.44 5.02
CA THR A 655 -18.65 13.24 4.60
C THR A 655 -17.91 14.49 4.11
N ALA A 656 -18.61 15.63 3.98
CA ALA A 656 -17.96 16.91 3.71
C ALA A 656 -17.11 17.38 4.91
N ASN A 657 -17.55 17.04 6.13
CA ASN A 657 -16.78 17.28 7.35
C ASN A 657 -15.52 16.39 7.32
N SER A 658 -14.37 16.98 7.62
CA SER A 658 -13.08 16.28 7.61
C SER A 658 -12.80 15.50 8.89
N LEU A 659 -13.43 15.89 10.00
CA LEU A 659 -13.26 15.23 11.30
C LEU A 659 -13.72 13.77 11.26
N ILE A 660 -14.82 13.49 10.56
CA ILE A 660 -15.38 12.13 10.48
C ILE A 660 -14.39 11.10 9.93
N TRP A 661 -13.55 11.51 8.97
CA TRP A 661 -12.55 10.62 8.37
C TRP A 661 -11.41 10.28 9.31
N LYS A 662 -11.12 11.21 10.22
CA LYS A 662 -10.07 11.09 11.22
C LYS A 662 -10.54 10.27 12.42
N GLU A 663 -11.74 10.56 12.92
CA GLU A 663 -12.42 9.80 13.98
C GLU A 663 -12.54 8.32 13.59
N LEU A 664 -12.99 8.04 12.37
CA LEU A 664 -13.22 6.67 11.89
C LEU A 664 -11.97 5.95 11.36
N TRP A 665 -10.78 6.60 11.41
CA TRP A 665 -9.55 5.97 10.93
C TRP A 665 -9.03 4.93 11.91
N PHE A 666 -8.93 5.29 13.20
CA PHE A 666 -8.51 4.41 14.29
C PHE A 666 -9.53 4.35 15.42
N GLY A 667 -10.53 5.25 15.43
CA GLY A 667 -11.74 5.13 16.22
C GLY A 667 -12.92 4.58 15.40
N ARG A 668 -14.09 4.56 16.02
CA ARG A 668 -15.35 3.99 15.54
C ARG A 668 -16.51 4.95 15.82
N ASP A 669 -17.74 4.55 15.50
CA ASP A 669 -18.95 5.37 15.74
C ASP A 669 -19.08 5.85 17.20
N LYS A 670 -18.71 5.01 18.17
CA LYS A 670 -18.71 5.38 19.60
C LYS A 670 -17.69 6.47 19.93
N ASP A 671 -16.53 6.44 19.30
CA ASP A 671 -15.51 7.49 19.44
C ASP A 671 -16.02 8.81 18.87
N ALA A 672 -16.63 8.81 17.68
CA ALA A 672 -17.21 10.02 17.07
C ALA A 672 -18.29 10.65 17.98
N LYS A 673 -19.21 9.83 18.52
CA LYS A 673 -20.21 10.29 19.50
C LYS A 673 -19.59 10.84 20.78
N PHE A 674 -18.46 10.28 21.21
CA PHE A 674 -17.77 10.76 22.38
C PHE A 674 -17.08 12.11 22.11
N ILE A 675 -16.52 12.33 20.92
CA ILE A 675 -16.02 13.64 20.51
C ILE A 675 -17.16 14.67 20.45
N ASP A 676 -18.33 14.32 19.92
CA ASP A 676 -19.52 15.18 19.93
C ASP A 676 -19.95 15.55 21.37
N TYR A 677 -19.92 14.59 22.30
CA TYR A 677 -20.18 14.84 23.72
C TYR A 677 -19.20 15.86 24.32
N LEU A 678 -17.91 15.71 24.02
CA LEU A 678 -16.88 16.62 24.50
C LEU A 678 -16.98 18.03 23.91
N ALA A 679 -17.52 18.15 22.68
CA ALA A 679 -17.68 19.44 22.00
C ALA A 679 -18.72 20.36 22.66
N VAL A 680 -19.54 19.84 23.59
CA VAL A 680 -20.51 20.64 24.38
C VAL A 680 -19.79 21.57 25.38
N TYR A 681 -18.59 21.19 25.83
CA TYR A 681 -17.85 21.98 26.80
C TYR A 681 -17.20 23.22 26.16
N PRO A 682 -17.01 24.31 26.94
CA PRO A 682 -16.25 25.47 26.47
C PRO A 682 -14.85 25.06 26.00
N ARG A 683 -14.33 25.75 25.00
CA ARG A 683 -13.02 25.43 24.41
C ARG A 683 -11.93 26.22 25.11
N LEU A 684 -10.70 25.75 25.02
CA LEU A 684 -9.54 26.50 25.50
C LEU A 684 -9.51 27.92 24.90
N PHE A 685 -9.91 28.07 23.63
CA PHE A 685 -10.07 29.36 22.98
C PHE A 685 -10.86 30.40 23.79
N ASP A 686 -11.90 29.97 24.51
CA ASP A 686 -12.82 30.87 25.21
C ASP A 686 -12.20 31.46 26.51
N PHE A 687 -11.08 30.89 26.97
CA PHE A 687 -10.40 31.30 28.22
C PHE A 687 -9.08 32.05 28.01
N ILE A 688 -8.57 32.10 26.77
CA ILE A 688 -7.23 32.66 26.50
C ILE A 688 -7.25 34.15 26.18
N ASP A 689 -6.20 34.85 26.59
CA ASP A 689 -5.86 36.15 26.00
C ASP A 689 -5.18 35.88 24.66
N ARG A 690 -5.95 36.04 23.58
CA ARG A 690 -5.46 35.81 22.21
C ARG A 690 -4.35 36.79 21.81
N GLY A 691 -4.39 38.03 22.31
CA GLY A 691 -3.37 39.05 22.03
C GLY A 691 -2.01 38.69 22.63
N SER A 692 -2.01 37.98 23.76
CA SER A 692 -0.81 37.53 24.49
C SER A 692 -0.60 36.02 24.44
N SER A 693 -1.17 35.33 23.46
CA SER A 693 -0.96 33.90 23.21
C SER A 693 -0.48 33.67 21.78
N GLY A 694 0.28 32.61 21.52
CA GLY A 694 0.74 32.33 20.17
C GLY A 694 1.96 31.44 20.06
N ARG A 695 2.64 31.54 18.91
CA ARG A 695 3.84 30.77 18.58
C ARG A 695 5.10 31.53 18.96
N GLY A 696 6.12 30.77 19.38
CA GLY A 696 7.47 31.29 19.58
C GLY A 696 8.15 31.77 18.28
N PHE A 697 9.40 32.20 18.38
CA PHE A 697 10.15 32.78 17.27
C PHE A 697 10.59 31.75 16.22
N GLN A 698 10.86 32.19 14.99
CA GLN A 698 11.34 31.33 13.90
C GLN A 698 12.71 31.79 13.44
N VAL A 699 13.66 30.86 13.32
CA VAL A 699 15.04 31.12 12.87
C VAL A 699 15.08 31.21 11.33
N ALA A 700 15.89 32.11 10.77
CA ALA A 700 16.13 32.23 9.32
C ALA A 700 17.62 32.26 8.98
N ALA A 701 17.94 31.99 7.71
CA ALA A 701 19.27 32.14 7.13
C ALA A 701 19.60 33.59 6.69
N ARG A 702 18.60 34.45 6.41
CA ARG A 702 18.79 35.90 6.17
C ARG A 702 17.62 36.74 6.71
N ASP A 703 18.05 37.86 7.32
CA ASP A 703 17.44 39.16 7.60
C ASP A 703 16.29 39.31 8.61
N LYS A 704 16.68 39.43 9.89
CA LYS A 704 16.28 40.43 10.92
C LYS A 704 17.13 40.21 12.19
N ASP A 705 17.55 41.29 12.84
CA ASP A 705 18.32 41.23 14.10
C ASP A 705 17.45 40.68 15.24
N ALA A 706 18.01 39.75 16.03
CA ALA A 706 17.37 39.16 17.19
C ALA A 706 17.46 40.03 18.47
N GLY A 707 17.88 41.29 18.39
CA GLY A 707 18.10 42.18 19.55
C GLY A 707 16.96 42.21 20.57
N LEU A 708 15.70 42.16 20.14
CA LEU A 708 14.53 42.09 21.02
C LEU A 708 14.46 40.82 21.89
N LEU A 709 15.09 39.73 21.44
CA LEU A 709 15.13 38.43 22.11
C LEU A 709 16.41 38.20 22.93
N LYS A 710 17.50 38.95 22.66
CA LYS A 710 18.80 38.79 23.35
C LYS A 710 18.73 39.05 24.86
N LYS A 711 17.68 39.71 25.34
CA LYS A 711 17.39 39.88 26.78
C LYS A 711 16.88 38.61 27.47
N PHE A 712 16.55 37.57 26.72
CA PHE A 712 16.07 36.29 27.23
C PHE A 712 17.08 35.17 26.95
N LYS A 713 16.99 34.09 27.71
CA LYS A 713 17.61 32.81 27.36
C LYS A 713 16.65 31.97 26.50
N GLN A 714 17.18 31.20 25.55
CA GLN A 714 16.37 30.34 24.68
C GLN A 714 16.14 28.99 25.36
N LEU A 715 14.91 28.52 25.47
CA LEU A 715 14.63 27.15 25.87
C LEU A 715 15.23 26.14 24.86
N SER A 716 15.98 25.15 25.34
CA SER A 716 16.46 24.06 24.49
C SER A 716 15.33 23.12 24.08
N ILE A 717 15.30 22.71 22.81
CA ILE A 717 14.25 21.83 22.29
C ILE A 717 14.43 20.39 22.79
N GLY A 718 15.68 19.94 22.95
CA GLY A 718 16.02 18.55 23.24
C GLY A 718 15.66 18.12 24.67
N SER A 719 15.77 19.04 25.63
CA SER A 719 15.53 18.78 27.06
C SER A 719 14.10 19.03 27.53
N PHE A 720 13.22 19.56 26.67
CA PHE A 720 11.85 19.85 27.08
C PHE A 720 11.00 18.59 27.29
N SER A 721 10.67 18.32 28.55
CA SER A 721 9.73 17.28 29.00
C SER A 721 8.64 17.86 29.89
N ARG A 722 7.69 17.03 30.35
CA ARG A 722 6.62 17.44 31.29
C ARG A 722 7.16 17.80 32.67
N TYR A 723 8.27 17.19 33.07
CA TYR A 723 8.83 17.25 34.42
C TYR A 723 10.32 17.63 34.39
N GLY A 724 10.92 17.82 35.57
CA GLY A 724 12.36 18.08 35.71
C GLY A 724 12.78 19.51 35.37
N GLU A 725 14.07 19.74 35.27
CA GLU A 725 14.65 21.06 35.01
C GLU A 725 14.60 21.44 33.54
N LEU A 726 14.58 22.75 33.29
CA LEU A 726 14.66 23.30 31.93
C LEU A 726 16.10 23.72 31.63
N GLU A 727 16.59 23.32 30.47
CA GLU A 727 17.89 23.76 29.98
C GLU A 727 17.74 24.90 28.98
N PHE A 728 18.70 25.81 29.01
CA PHE A 728 18.68 27.01 28.19
C PHE A 728 19.94 27.17 27.34
N GLU A 729 19.74 27.68 26.13
CA GLU A 729 20.74 27.99 25.12
C GLU A 729 20.80 29.50 24.86
N GLU A 730 21.84 29.92 24.14
CA GLU A 730 21.90 31.30 23.64
C GLU A 730 20.94 31.54 22.47
N VAL A 731 20.43 32.76 22.41
CA VAL A 731 19.51 33.18 21.35
C VAL A 731 20.28 33.40 20.05
N PRO A 732 19.82 32.85 18.91
CA PRO A 732 20.45 33.06 17.60
C PRO A 732 20.55 34.54 17.25
N ASP A 733 21.59 34.94 16.50
CA ASP A 733 21.80 36.35 16.11
C ASP A 733 20.75 36.86 15.12
N LYS A 734 20.17 35.97 14.31
CA LYS A 734 19.21 36.31 13.25
C LYS A 734 17.95 35.48 13.36
N ILE A 735 16.81 36.14 13.18
CA ILE A 735 15.48 35.53 13.21
C ILE A 735 14.66 35.92 11.98
N HIS A 736 13.75 35.05 11.56
CA HIS A 736 12.74 35.33 10.52
C HIS A 736 11.61 36.21 11.08
N ARG A 737 11.15 35.86 12.29
CA ARG A 737 10.08 36.54 13.04
C ARG A 737 10.25 36.28 14.52
N ALA A 738 9.97 37.29 15.35
CA ALA A 738 10.06 37.20 16.81
C ALA A 738 8.92 36.40 17.46
N GLY A 739 7.85 36.07 16.71
CA GLY A 739 6.64 35.47 17.28
C GLY A 739 5.86 36.49 18.12
N ASN A 740 4.97 35.99 18.99
CA ASN A 740 4.27 36.86 19.94
C ASN A 740 5.16 37.12 21.15
N VAL A 741 5.77 38.31 21.28
CA VAL A 741 6.71 38.62 22.37
C VAL A 741 6.05 38.57 23.76
N GLY A 742 4.73 38.79 23.83
CA GLY A 742 3.96 38.73 25.07
C GLY A 742 3.96 37.34 25.74
N ILE A 743 4.40 36.28 25.05
CA ILE A 743 4.42 34.91 25.56
C ILE A 743 5.75 34.51 26.22
N TYR A 744 6.74 35.41 26.31
CA TYR A 744 8.07 35.07 26.86
C TYR A 744 8.23 35.39 28.35
N ASP A 745 7.19 35.92 28.99
CA ASP A 745 7.22 36.32 30.39
C ASP A 745 5.84 36.18 31.05
N GLY A 746 5.78 36.15 32.38
CA GLY A 746 4.58 35.99 33.20
C GLY A 746 4.02 34.55 33.20
N HIS A 747 2.97 34.33 34.00
CA HIS A 747 2.29 33.04 34.10
C HIS A 747 1.72 32.62 32.74
N ARG A 748 2.15 31.45 32.27
CA ARG A 748 1.77 30.92 30.96
C ARG A 748 1.95 29.40 30.90
N LEU A 749 1.16 28.76 30.04
CA LEU A 749 1.40 27.38 29.64
C LEU A 749 2.32 27.35 28.43
N ILE A 750 3.37 26.56 28.51
CA ILE A 750 4.25 26.23 27.39
C ILE A 750 3.87 24.85 26.89
N ILE A 751 3.47 24.75 25.63
CA ILE A 751 2.97 23.50 25.03
C ILE A 751 3.80 23.20 23.78
N LYS A 752 4.39 22.00 23.71
CA LYS A 752 5.16 21.56 22.54
C LYS A 752 4.20 21.24 21.38
N ARG A 753 4.49 21.78 20.19
CA ARG A 753 3.75 21.53 18.96
C ARG A 753 3.89 20.08 18.51
N GLY A 754 5.11 19.55 18.58
CA GLY A 754 5.42 18.17 18.19
C GLY A 754 5.02 17.18 19.28
N VAL A 755 4.48 16.05 18.86
CA VAL A 755 4.02 14.96 19.72
C VAL A 755 5.12 13.89 19.81
N SER A 756 5.34 13.34 21.02
CA SER A 756 6.38 12.34 21.23
C SER A 756 6.08 11.01 20.55
N GLU A 757 7.11 10.42 19.94
CA GLU A 757 7.09 9.10 19.30
C GLU A 757 7.95 8.07 20.05
N SER A 758 8.65 8.47 21.12
CA SER A 758 9.56 7.60 21.87
C SER A 758 8.80 6.53 22.64
N ASN A 759 9.37 5.32 22.71
CA ASN A 759 8.82 4.22 23.49
C ASN A 759 8.64 4.65 24.96
N GLY A 760 7.45 4.42 25.52
CA GLY A 760 7.06 4.85 26.88
C GLY A 760 6.34 6.20 26.96
N ASP A 761 6.59 7.11 26.02
CA ASP A 761 5.98 8.47 25.99
C ASP A 761 5.11 8.70 24.74
N GLN A 762 4.74 7.63 24.03
CA GLN A 762 3.98 7.70 22.79
C GLN A 762 2.69 8.52 22.93
N GLY A 763 2.61 9.62 22.18
CA GLY A 763 1.45 10.52 22.18
C GLY A 763 1.31 11.43 23.39
N LYS A 764 2.24 11.42 24.36
CA LYS A 764 2.19 12.34 25.50
C LYS A 764 2.29 13.79 25.02
N ILE A 765 1.34 14.62 25.43
CA ILE A 765 1.39 16.07 25.22
C ILE A 765 2.37 16.66 26.22
N HIS A 766 3.41 17.34 25.75
CA HIS A 766 4.39 17.99 26.61
C HIS A 766 3.94 19.43 26.87
N ALA A 767 3.52 19.68 28.11
CA ALA A 767 3.08 20.98 28.57
C ALA A 767 3.68 21.30 29.95
N ARG A 768 3.95 22.58 30.23
CA ARG A 768 4.43 23.07 31.53
C ARG A 768 3.78 24.40 31.88
N LEU A 769 3.60 24.66 33.17
CA LEU A 769 3.21 25.96 33.71
C LEU A 769 4.45 26.68 34.25
N GLU A 770 4.80 27.80 33.62
CA GLU A 770 5.98 28.59 33.94
C GLU A 770 5.62 30.06 34.13
N SER A 771 6.37 30.74 35.00
CA SER A 771 6.25 32.18 35.25
C SER A 771 7.54 32.95 34.98
N THR A 772 8.69 32.24 34.90
CA THR A 772 10.00 32.85 34.68
C THR A 772 10.16 33.35 33.24
N PRO A 773 10.87 34.48 33.01
CA PRO A 773 11.06 35.01 31.67
C PRO A 773 12.07 34.19 30.85
N PHE A 774 11.65 33.67 29.70
CA PHE A 774 12.52 33.02 28.70
C PHE A 774 11.83 32.95 27.33
N CYS A 775 12.63 32.89 26.26
CA CYS A 775 12.11 32.79 24.90
C CYS A 775 12.23 31.37 24.35
N PHE A 776 11.42 31.04 23.34
CA PHE A 776 11.39 29.70 22.75
C PHE A 776 10.98 29.74 21.28
N ARG A 777 11.34 28.69 20.54
CA ARG A 777 11.08 28.60 19.10
C ARG A 777 9.61 28.29 18.81
N HIS A 778 9.19 28.51 17.57
CA HIS A 778 7.86 28.18 17.02
C HIS A 778 7.46 26.69 17.09
N THR A 779 8.35 25.84 17.60
CA THR A 779 8.07 24.46 18.03
C THR A 779 7.24 24.40 19.31
N PHE A 780 7.08 25.52 20.01
CA PHE A 780 6.24 25.65 21.20
C PHE A 780 5.19 26.75 21.03
N TYR A 781 4.10 26.58 21.75
CA TYR A 781 3.04 27.56 21.96
C TYR A 781 3.12 28.10 23.38
N GLY A 782 2.89 29.41 23.53
CA GLY A 782 2.68 30.05 24.82
C GLY A 782 1.22 30.47 24.94
N ILE A 783 0.56 30.03 26.00
CA ILE A 783 -0.86 30.30 26.27
C ILE A 783 -1.01 31.07 27.58
N LYS A 784 -1.67 32.23 27.50
CA LYS A 784 -2.06 33.06 28.64
C LYS A 784 -3.58 33.12 28.75
N LEU A 785 -4.09 33.15 29.98
CA LEU A 785 -5.52 33.25 30.26
C LEU A 785 -5.94 34.72 30.43
N GLN A 786 -7.18 35.04 30.03
CA GLN A 786 -7.76 36.39 30.21
C GLN A 786 -7.87 36.77 31.68
N ALA A 787 -8.22 35.79 32.52
CA ALA A 787 -8.26 35.91 33.97
C ALA A 787 -7.17 35.01 34.57
N PRO A 788 -5.92 35.50 34.69
CA PRO A 788 -4.77 34.68 35.07
C PRO A 788 -4.80 34.34 36.56
N VAL A 789 -5.49 33.25 36.89
CA VAL A 789 -5.52 32.68 38.25
C VAL A 789 -4.80 31.33 38.22
N GLU A 790 -3.87 31.10 39.14
CA GLU A 790 -2.98 29.94 39.12
C GLU A 790 -3.72 28.60 39.07
N TRP A 791 -4.80 28.44 39.84
CA TRP A 791 -5.57 27.18 39.86
C TRP A 791 -6.16 26.83 38.49
N LYS A 792 -6.58 27.83 37.69
CA LYS A 792 -7.10 27.61 36.32
C LYS A 792 -6.01 27.05 35.41
N TYR A 793 -4.79 27.59 35.53
CA TYR A 793 -3.65 27.06 34.80
C TYR A 793 -3.32 25.61 35.19
N LYS A 794 -3.41 25.27 36.48
CA LYS A 794 -3.17 23.90 36.96
C LYS A 794 -4.22 22.92 36.44
N ILE A 795 -5.49 23.31 36.37
CA ILE A 795 -6.55 22.47 35.78
C ILE A 795 -6.28 22.23 34.30
N ILE A 796 -6.00 23.27 33.51
CA ILE A 796 -5.71 23.13 32.09
C ILE A 796 -4.45 22.26 31.88
N LEU A 797 -3.42 22.43 32.72
CA LEU A 797 -2.23 21.58 32.69
C LEU A 797 -2.55 20.11 33.01
N GLY A 798 -3.40 19.86 34.01
CA GLY A 798 -3.86 18.52 34.37
C GLY A 798 -4.61 17.85 33.21
N ILE A 799 -5.52 18.57 32.56
CA ILE A 799 -6.22 18.09 31.35
C ILE A 799 -5.19 17.77 30.25
N LEU A 800 -4.24 18.65 29.95
CA LEU A 800 -3.19 18.41 28.94
C LEU A 800 -2.31 17.19 29.24
N TRP A 801 -2.08 16.88 30.52
CA TRP A 801 -1.28 15.72 30.93
C TRP A 801 -2.05 14.40 30.85
N SER A 802 -3.38 14.46 30.93
CA SER A 802 -4.26 13.30 30.97
C SER A 802 -4.29 12.46 29.68
N SER A 803 -4.75 11.22 29.81
CA SER A 803 -5.09 10.34 28.69
C SER A 803 -6.27 10.85 27.87
N LEU A 804 -7.19 11.63 28.44
CA LEU A 804 -8.28 12.28 27.70
C LEU A 804 -7.73 13.24 26.62
N ALA A 805 -6.77 14.10 26.96
CA ALA A 805 -6.17 15.00 25.98
C ALA A 805 -5.40 14.23 24.90
N ARG A 806 -4.69 13.16 25.28
CA ARG A 806 -4.00 12.27 24.34
C ARG A 806 -4.97 11.64 23.34
N TYR A 807 -6.07 11.09 23.83
CA TYR A 807 -7.16 10.53 23.03
C TYR A 807 -7.77 11.60 22.11
N TYR A 808 -8.19 12.74 22.67
CA TYR A 808 -8.86 13.82 21.95
C TYR A 808 -8.01 14.33 20.78
N PHE A 809 -6.76 14.73 21.05
CA PHE A 809 -5.90 15.27 20.00
C PHE A 809 -5.61 14.25 18.91
N PHE A 810 -5.44 12.97 19.25
CA PHE A 810 -5.26 11.97 18.20
C PHE A 810 -6.51 11.85 17.32
N MET A 811 -7.73 11.95 17.88
CA MET A 811 -8.99 11.83 17.12
C MET A 811 -9.30 13.04 16.24
N ILE A 812 -8.78 14.23 16.57
CA ILE A 812 -9.10 15.45 15.80
C ILE A 812 -7.96 15.98 14.92
N SER A 813 -6.70 15.67 15.24
CA SER A 813 -5.56 16.33 14.57
C SER A 813 -5.36 15.80 13.15
N SER A 814 -5.38 16.71 12.17
CA SER A 814 -5.15 16.40 10.75
C SER A 814 -3.78 15.78 10.49
N ASN A 815 -2.76 16.31 11.17
CA ASN A 815 -1.37 16.00 10.87
C ASN A 815 -0.84 14.82 11.69
N TRP A 816 -1.34 14.62 12.91
CA TRP A 816 -0.98 13.47 13.72
C TRP A 816 -1.37 12.17 13.01
N GLY A 817 -0.36 11.44 12.54
CA GLY A 817 -0.55 10.16 11.86
C GLY A 817 -0.30 10.19 10.35
N LEU A 818 -0.22 11.39 9.75
CA LEU A 818 -0.07 11.56 8.31
C LEU A 818 1.34 12.02 7.93
N TRP A 819 1.65 13.29 8.16
CA TRP A 819 2.88 13.95 7.70
C TRP A 819 3.85 14.25 8.83
N HIS A 820 3.45 15.12 9.77
CA HIS A 820 4.23 15.48 10.94
C HIS A 820 3.35 15.26 12.17
N HIS A 821 3.88 14.58 13.20
CA HIS A 821 3.18 14.37 14.46
C HIS A 821 3.11 15.68 15.24
N GLU A 822 2.16 16.53 14.88
CA GLU A 822 2.01 17.88 15.40
C GLU A 822 0.54 18.23 15.65
N ILE A 823 0.33 19.12 16.61
CA ILE A 823 -0.96 19.73 16.92
C ILE A 823 -0.89 21.20 16.53
N HIS A 824 -1.77 21.66 15.65
CA HIS A 824 -1.85 23.06 15.24
C HIS A 824 -2.54 23.91 16.30
N LEU A 825 -2.08 25.16 16.44
CA LEU A 825 -2.61 26.05 17.46
C LEU A 825 -4.11 26.29 17.33
N ASP A 826 -4.56 26.83 16.19
CA ASP A 826 -5.90 27.42 16.07
C ASP A 826 -7.00 26.38 15.84
N ASP A 827 -6.76 25.47 14.90
CA ASP A 827 -7.74 24.48 14.47
C ASP A 827 -7.79 23.24 15.37
N GLU A 828 -6.79 23.03 16.24
CA GLU A 828 -6.67 21.78 17.02
C GLU A 828 -6.46 22.07 18.53
N LEU A 829 -5.34 22.69 18.93
CA LEU A 829 -5.00 22.93 20.35
C LEU A 829 -6.05 23.79 21.06
N LEU A 830 -6.46 24.89 20.44
CA LEU A 830 -7.44 25.81 21.03
C LEU A 830 -8.87 25.27 21.02
N GLN A 831 -9.12 24.17 20.30
CA GLN A 831 -10.38 23.45 20.33
C GLN A 831 -10.45 22.43 21.47
N LEU A 832 -9.41 22.28 22.30
CA LEU A 832 -9.43 21.39 23.46
C LEU A 832 -10.59 21.79 24.41
N PRO A 833 -11.50 20.88 24.77
CA PRO A 833 -12.56 21.17 25.74
C PRO A 833 -11.98 21.37 27.13
N ILE A 834 -12.49 22.37 27.85
CA ILE A 834 -12.03 22.78 29.18
C ILE A 834 -13.23 22.96 30.12
N VAL A 835 -13.13 22.35 31.30
CA VAL A 835 -14.06 22.56 32.42
C VAL A 835 -13.31 23.30 33.52
N LEU A 836 -13.81 24.47 33.92
CA LEU A 836 -13.28 25.26 35.04
C LEU A 836 -14.36 25.44 36.10
N ASP A 837 -14.50 24.45 36.96
CA ASP A 837 -15.40 24.50 38.12
C ASP A 837 -14.58 24.37 39.41
N ARG A 838 -14.58 25.41 40.24
CA ARG A 838 -13.78 25.42 41.47
C ARG A 838 -14.43 24.60 42.59
N ASP A 839 -15.74 24.43 42.56
CA ASP A 839 -16.51 23.83 43.65
C ASP A 839 -16.60 22.30 43.51
N GLN A 840 -16.23 21.77 42.34
CA GLN A 840 -16.16 20.33 42.10
C GLN A 840 -14.99 19.68 42.87
N SER A 841 -15.23 18.53 43.50
CA SER A 841 -14.21 17.81 44.28
C SER A 841 -13.01 17.38 43.42
N SER A 842 -13.25 16.99 42.16
CA SER A 842 -12.23 16.58 41.20
C SER A 842 -11.22 17.68 40.91
N THR A 843 -11.62 18.95 40.90
CA THR A 843 -10.72 20.10 40.72
C THR A 843 -9.62 20.14 41.78
N SER A 844 -9.96 19.86 43.04
CA SER A 844 -8.96 19.84 44.12
C SER A 844 -7.97 18.69 43.97
N GLU A 845 -8.43 17.50 43.57
CA GLU A 845 -7.56 16.35 43.33
C GLU A 845 -6.65 16.56 42.10
N ILE A 846 -7.14 17.18 41.02
CA ILE A 846 -6.31 17.53 39.85
C ILE A 846 -5.19 18.48 40.27
N ILE A 847 -5.50 19.55 41.01
CA ILE A 847 -4.50 20.52 41.48
C ILE A 847 -3.43 19.83 42.32
N LYS A 848 -3.85 18.94 43.23
CA LYS A 848 -2.95 18.14 44.07
C LYS A 848 -2.00 17.29 43.24
N TYR A 849 -2.48 16.43 42.34
CA TYR A 849 -1.59 15.57 41.56
C TYR A 849 -0.73 16.35 40.56
N VAL A 850 -1.23 17.47 40.01
CA VAL A 850 -0.41 18.37 39.20
C VAL A 850 0.74 18.94 40.03
N ASP A 851 0.48 19.39 41.25
CA ASP A 851 1.54 19.92 42.12
C ASP A 851 2.53 18.83 42.57
N GLU A 852 2.06 17.63 42.91
CA GLU A 852 2.94 16.48 43.23
C GLU A 852 3.85 16.13 42.04
N LEU A 853 3.29 15.97 40.85
CA LEU A 853 4.05 15.66 39.63
C LEU A 853 5.05 16.77 39.26
N ARG A 854 4.69 18.04 39.46
CA ARG A 854 5.58 19.19 39.19
C ARG A 854 6.76 19.24 40.17
N LYS A 855 6.51 18.95 41.45
CA LYS A 855 7.53 19.03 42.51
C LYS A 855 8.43 17.79 42.55
N TYR A 856 7.99 16.68 41.97
CA TYR A 856 8.71 15.42 42.01
C TYR A 856 9.85 15.32 40.99
N ASN A 857 11.03 15.76 41.43
CA ASN A 857 12.28 15.68 40.69
C ASN A 857 13.40 15.04 41.54
N PRO A 858 13.30 13.76 41.90
CA PRO A 858 14.33 13.09 42.69
C PRO A 858 15.62 12.92 41.88
N GLU A 859 16.77 13.03 42.54
CA GLU A 859 18.05 12.67 41.94
C GLU A 859 18.12 11.15 41.71
N PRO A 860 18.31 10.69 40.46
CA PRO A 860 18.33 9.26 40.17
C PRO A 860 19.53 8.56 40.80
N TYR A 861 19.38 7.26 41.06
CA TYR A 861 20.50 6.38 41.41
C TYR A 861 21.64 6.54 40.39
N SER A 862 22.84 6.87 40.86
CA SER A 862 24.03 6.99 40.03
C SER A 862 25.28 6.61 40.84
N VAL A 863 26.43 6.50 40.17
CA VAL A 863 27.73 6.28 40.84
C VAL A 863 28.01 7.38 41.90
N MET A 864 27.45 8.57 41.72
CA MET A 864 27.57 9.70 42.66
C MET A 864 26.42 9.78 43.67
N ASN A 865 25.32 9.05 43.47
CA ASN A 865 24.16 9.02 44.36
C ASN A 865 23.62 7.58 44.52
N LEU A 866 24.20 6.83 45.46
CA LEU A 866 23.90 5.42 45.69
C LEU A 866 22.59 5.16 46.45
N THR A 867 21.92 6.21 46.95
CA THR A 867 20.66 6.09 47.72
C THR A 867 19.46 6.68 46.99
N GLY A 868 19.65 7.22 45.78
CA GLY A 868 18.57 7.73 44.94
C GLY A 868 17.68 6.60 44.40
N PRO A 869 16.41 6.87 44.08
CA PRO A 869 15.54 5.91 43.42
C PRO A 869 16.07 5.60 42.01
N THR A 870 15.87 4.37 41.57
CA THR A 870 16.16 3.97 40.19
C THR A 870 15.24 4.70 39.22
N GLY A 871 15.65 4.83 37.96
CA GLY A 871 14.80 5.43 36.92
C GLY A 871 13.45 4.73 36.76
N GLU A 872 13.38 3.42 37.01
CA GLU A 872 12.14 2.65 36.97
C GLU A 872 11.19 3.00 38.13
N GLU A 873 11.69 3.16 39.35
CA GLU A 873 10.89 3.56 40.52
C GLU A 873 10.32 4.97 40.38
N ILE A 874 11.13 5.90 39.84
CA ILE A 874 10.69 7.28 39.55
C ILE A 874 9.53 7.25 38.55
N GLU A 875 9.70 6.48 37.47
CA GLU A 875 8.69 6.38 36.42
C GLU A 875 7.43 5.66 36.89
N GLN A 876 7.56 4.64 37.75
CA GLN A 876 6.42 3.95 38.35
C GLN A 876 5.60 4.89 39.25
N THR A 877 6.26 5.66 40.12
CA THR A 877 5.60 6.66 40.98
C THR A 877 4.85 7.70 40.13
N ARG A 878 5.49 8.19 39.07
CA ARG A 878 4.87 9.12 38.13
C ARG A 878 3.64 8.52 37.46
N ARG A 879 3.71 7.27 36.99
CA ARG A 879 2.56 6.57 36.38
C ARG A 879 1.40 6.39 37.34
N GLU A 880 1.66 6.10 38.60
CA GLU A 880 0.60 5.99 39.62
C GLU A 880 -0.13 7.32 39.82
N TRP A 881 0.60 8.44 39.89
CA TRP A 881 -0.03 9.76 39.98
C TRP A 881 -0.67 10.22 38.68
N GLU A 882 -0.08 9.93 37.51
CA GLU A 882 -0.71 10.17 36.21
C GLU A 882 -2.04 9.39 36.11
N SER A 883 -2.11 8.16 36.60
CA SER A 883 -3.36 7.37 36.63
C SER A 883 -4.41 7.98 37.56
N LYS A 884 -4.02 8.50 38.74
CA LYS A 884 -4.96 9.19 39.64
C LYS A 884 -5.42 10.54 39.09
N LEU A 885 -4.52 11.24 38.39
CA LEU A 885 -4.84 12.46 37.65
C LEU A 885 -5.86 12.17 36.54
N ASP A 886 -5.70 11.06 35.81
CA ASP A 886 -6.66 10.63 34.79
C ASP A 886 -8.06 10.42 35.36
N GLU A 887 -8.21 9.66 36.46
CA GLU A 887 -9.51 9.46 37.10
C GLU A 887 -10.15 10.77 37.56
N ALA A 888 -9.37 11.68 38.16
CA ALA A 888 -9.87 12.98 38.58
C ALA A 888 -10.31 13.83 37.36
N VAL A 889 -9.60 13.76 36.23
CA VAL A 889 -10.02 14.41 34.98
C VAL A 889 -11.28 13.75 34.42
N PHE A 890 -11.42 12.43 34.47
CA PHE A 890 -12.64 11.76 34.01
C PHE A 890 -13.86 12.15 34.85
N ASP A 891 -13.70 12.27 36.16
CA ASP A 891 -14.73 12.76 37.07
C ASP A 891 -15.10 14.23 36.79
N LEU A 892 -14.10 15.08 36.47
CA LEU A 892 -14.33 16.47 36.05
C LEU A 892 -15.26 16.56 34.83
N PHE A 893 -15.08 15.68 33.84
CA PHE A 893 -15.91 15.62 32.64
C PHE A 893 -17.18 14.73 32.79
N GLY A 894 -17.43 14.17 33.99
CA GLY A 894 -18.58 13.31 34.24
C GLY A 894 -18.59 12.03 33.39
N LEU A 895 -17.42 11.48 33.06
CA LEU A 895 -17.31 10.35 32.14
C LEU A 895 -17.81 9.05 32.77
N ASN A 896 -18.64 8.32 32.02
CA ASN A 896 -19.12 6.99 32.41
C ASN A 896 -18.11 5.87 32.09
N ASP A 897 -18.36 4.65 32.59
CA ASP A 897 -17.50 3.48 32.38
C ASP A 897 -17.18 3.20 30.89
N GLU A 898 -18.15 3.39 29.98
CA GLU A 898 -17.95 3.15 28.55
C GLU A 898 -17.00 4.18 27.92
N GLN A 899 -17.14 5.46 28.30
CA GLN A 899 -16.27 6.53 27.83
C GLN A 899 -14.85 6.39 28.39
N ARG A 900 -14.70 6.01 29.67
CA ARG A 900 -13.38 5.71 30.27
C ARG A 900 -12.71 4.55 29.54
N ASP A 901 -13.44 3.48 29.26
CA ASP A 901 -12.92 2.32 28.54
C ASP A 901 -12.45 2.65 27.12
N LEU A 902 -13.12 3.57 26.41
CA LEU A 902 -12.67 4.05 25.10
C LEU A 902 -11.28 4.72 25.21
N ILE A 903 -11.10 5.61 26.18
CA ILE A 903 -9.83 6.33 26.41
C ILE A 903 -8.72 5.36 26.80
N HIS A 904 -8.99 4.46 27.75
CA HIS A 904 -8.02 3.48 28.22
C HIS A 904 -7.62 2.51 27.11
N ASP A 905 -8.58 1.87 26.44
CA ASP A 905 -8.28 0.96 25.35
C ASP A 905 -7.50 1.65 24.23
N PHE A 906 -7.84 2.91 23.93
CA PHE A 906 -7.10 3.69 22.95
C PHE A 906 -5.65 3.92 23.38
N CYS A 907 -5.40 4.38 24.60
CA CYS A 907 -4.07 4.71 25.07
C CYS A 907 -3.21 3.47 25.39
N GLU A 908 -3.81 2.38 25.87
CA GLU A 908 -3.15 1.12 26.22
C GLU A 908 -2.88 0.24 24.98
N VAL A 909 -3.73 0.33 23.94
CA VAL A 909 -3.74 -0.63 22.83
C VAL A 909 -3.65 0.06 21.47
N THR A 910 -4.63 0.90 21.12
CA THR A 910 -4.77 1.45 19.76
C THR A 910 -3.61 2.37 19.37
N LEU A 911 -3.22 3.28 20.25
CA LEU A 911 -2.15 4.23 19.99
C LEU A 911 -0.76 3.56 20.01
N PRO A 912 -0.42 2.68 20.97
CA PRO A 912 0.79 1.88 20.88
C PRO A 912 0.86 1.02 19.61
N PHE A 913 -0.28 0.44 19.17
CA PHE A 913 -0.36 -0.28 17.90
C PHE A 913 -0.07 0.60 16.69
N TYR A 914 -0.53 1.86 16.71
CA TYR A 914 -0.24 2.82 15.64
C TYR A 914 1.28 3.01 15.46
N TYR A 915 2.01 3.25 16.56
CA TYR A 915 3.45 3.50 16.54
C TYR A 915 4.29 2.23 16.35
N GLN A 916 3.90 1.15 17.03
CA GLN A 916 4.62 -0.13 17.03
C GLN A 916 3.68 -1.30 16.70
N PRO A 917 3.22 -1.42 15.43
CA PRO A 917 2.28 -2.46 15.03
C PRO A 917 2.89 -3.86 15.04
N ILE A 918 4.23 -3.98 14.99
CA ILE A 918 4.94 -5.26 14.99
C ILE A 918 5.69 -5.44 16.31
N GLY A 919 5.36 -6.51 17.03
CA GLY A 919 6.02 -6.86 18.30
C GLY A 919 5.70 -5.92 19.46
N GLY A 920 4.74 -5.01 19.30
CA GLY A 920 4.20 -4.18 20.38
C GLY A 920 3.12 -4.90 21.19
N GLU A 921 2.72 -4.30 22.31
CA GLU A 921 1.77 -4.85 23.28
C GLU A 921 0.42 -5.22 22.65
N ALA A 922 -0.12 -4.38 21.78
CA ALA A 922 -1.41 -4.59 21.13
C ALA A 922 -1.45 -5.80 20.18
N SER A 923 -0.30 -6.13 19.59
CA SER A 923 -0.12 -7.28 18.68
C SER A 923 0.36 -8.53 19.41
N SER A 924 0.50 -8.46 20.74
CA SER A 924 0.82 -9.61 21.59
C SER A 924 -0.42 -10.49 21.80
N GLU A 925 -0.18 -11.73 22.21
CA GLU A 925 -1.24 -12.71 22.44
C GLU A 925 -2.19 -12.24 23.54
N ALA A 926 -3.50 -12.25 23.25
CA ALA A 926 -4.54 -11.98 24.25
C ALA A 926 -4.60 -13.09 25.30
N VAL A 927 -4.28 -14.32 24.90
CA VAL A 927 -4.13 -15.49 25.78
C VAL A 927 -2.80 -16.15 25.48
N LYS A 928 -1.97 -16.27 26.53
CA LYS A 928 -0.68 -16.95 26.46
C LYS A 928 -0.60 -18.01 27.55
N GLY A 929 -0.55 -19.29 27.14
CA GLY A 929 -0.59 -20.41 28.08
C GLY A 929 -1.89 -20.42 28.89
N LYS A 930 -1.80 -20.32 30.22
CA LYS A 930 -2.96 -20.24 31.14
C LYS A 930 -3.27 -18.82 31.63
N ASN A 931 -2.66 -17.80 31.03
CA ASN A 931 -2.96 -16.41 31.39
C ASN A 931 -4.15 -15.90 30.58
N PHE A 932 -5.29 -15.71 31.27
CA PHE A 932 -6.53 -15.24 30.69
C PHE A 932 -6.91 -13.82 31.12
N CYS A 933 -6.07 -13.12 31.87
CA CYS A 933 -6.40 -11.82 32.49
C CYS A 933 -6.94 -10.80 31.49
N TRP A 934 -6.40 -10.79 30.26
CA TRP A 934 -6.87 -9.89 29.21
C TRP A 934 -8.29 -10.23 28.73
N ILE A 935 -8.55 -11.50 28.41
CA ILE A 935 -9.87 -11.95 27.96
C ILE A 935 -10.90 -11.91 29.09
N GLU A 936 -10.48 -12.12 30.34
CA GLU A 936 -11.37 -12.03 31.48
C GLU A 936 -12.03 -10.64 31.58
N LYS A 937 -11.26 -9.56 31.33
CA LYS A 937 -11.80 -8.19 31.27
C LYS A 937 -12.84 -8.04 30.15
N TYR A 938 -12.53 -8.54 28.96
CA TYR A 938 -13.46 -8.57 27.83
C TYR A 938 -14.76 -9.33 28.17
N ALA A 939 -14.63 -10.55 28.68
CA ALA A 939 -15.76 -11.43 28.97
C ALA A 939 -16.68 -10.84 30.04
N LYS A 940 -16.15 -10.24 31.10
CA LYS A 940 -16.95 -9.57 32.14
C LYS A 940 -17.81 -8.45 31.58
N ILE A 941 -17.26 -7.62 30.69
CA ILE A 941 -18.00 -6.51 30.08
C ILE A 941 -19.06 -7.02 29.12
N PHE A 942 -18.74 -8.05 28.31
CA PHE A 942 -19.71 -8.69 27.43
C PHE A 942 -20.90 -9.26 28.24
N CYS A 943 -20.61 -10.01 29.32
CA CYS A 943 -21.64 -10.58 30.19
C CYS A 943 -22.47 -9.48 30.86
N LYS A 944 -21.83 -8.43 31.41
CA LYS A 944 -22.52 -7.28 32.03
C LYS A 944 -23.54 -6.66 31.07
N ARG A 945 -23.20 -6.54 29.78
CA ARG A 945 -24.07 -5.94 28.77
C ARG A 945 -25.29 -6.80 28.44
N TRP A 946 -25.10 -8.11 28.30
CA TRP A 946 -26.20 -9.04 27.99
C TRP A 946 -27.06 -9.39 29.21
N ASN A 947 -26.49 -9.45 30.43
CA ASN A 947 -27.20 -9.83 31.65
C ASN A 947 -28.39 -8.89 31.97
N ALA A 948 -28.40 -7.67 31.43
CA ALA A 948 -29.53 -6.75 31.52
C ALA A 948 -30.78 -7.21 30.75
N TYR A 949 -30.64 -8.19 29.85
CA TYR A 949 -31.71 -8.74 29.01
C TYR A 949 -32.08 -10.19 29.37
N LEU A 950 -31.51 -10.73 30.46
CA LEU A 950 -31.83 -12.07 30.98
C LEU A 950 -32.76 -11.98 32.20
N ASP A 951 -33.45 -13.07 32.51
CA ASP A 951 -34.31 -13.18 33.70
C ASP A 951 -33.53 -12.98 35.00
N GLU A 952 -34.21 -12.54 36.07
CA GLU A 952 -33.57 -12.19 37.36
C GLU A 952 -32.73 -13.32 37.99
N GLY A 953 -33.03 -14.58 37.68
CA GLY A 953 -32.29 -15.76 38.18
C GLY A 953 -31.10 -16.21 37.32
N SER A 954 -30.92 -15.64 36.13
CA SER A 954 -29.97 -16.12 35.11
C SER A 954 -28.80 -15.16 34.90
N GLU A 955 -27.64 -15.71 34.56
CA GLU A 955 -26.46 -14.94 34.14
C GLU A 955 -25.74 -15.62 32.97
N LEU A 956 -25.03 -14.82 32.17
CA LEU A 956 -24.07 -15.35 31.21
C LEU A 956 -22.75 -15.69 31.87
N ARG A 957 -22.24 -16.85 31.51
CA ARG A 957 -20.88 -17.30 31.81
C ARG A 957 -20.06 -17.45 30.56
N ALA A 958 -18.75 -17.31 30.71
CA ALA A 958 -17.82 -17.36 29.59
C ALA A 958 -16.83 -18.53 29.75
N CYS A 959 -16.64 -19.28 28.68
CA CYS A 959 -15.59 -20.28 28.52
C CYS A 959 -14.65 -19.87 27.38
N VAL A 960 -13.34 -20.03 27.59
CA VAL A 960 -12.32 -19.65 26.60
C VAL A 960 -11.69 -20.90 25.99
N HIS A 961 -11.71 -20.93 24.67
CA HIS A 961 -11.16 -22.01 23.86
C HIS A 961 -10.04 -21.46 22.97
N ILE A 962 -8.86 -22.07 23.03
CA ILE A 962 -7.70 -21.65 22.23
C ILE A 962 -7.51 -22.62 21.07
N GLY A 963 -7.30 -22.09 19.87
CA GLY A 963 -6.99 -22.89 18.69
C GLY A 963 -5.69 -23.69 18.87
N ALA A 964 -5.60 -24.87 18.25
CA ALA A 964 -4.42 -25.73 18.35
C ALA A 964 -3.12 -25.06 17.84
N ASP A 965 -3.24 -24.04 17.00
CA ASP A 965 -2.11 -23.26 16.49
C ASP A 965 -1.84 -21.96 17.27
N GLY A 966 -2.67 -21.65 18.27
CA GLY A 966 -2.60 -20.44 19.10
C GLY A 966 -3.06 -19.14 18.42
N ASN A 967 -3.49 -19.20 17.15
CA ASN A 967 -3.77 -18.01 16.35
C ASN A 967 -5.17 -17.43 16.58
N LEU A 968 -6.15 -18.29 16.90
CA LEU A 968 -7.52 -17.90 17.18
C LEU A 968 -7.89 -18.23 18.61
N VAL A 969 -8.76 -17.38 19.17
CA VAL A 969 -9.47 -17.63 20.43
C VAL A 969 -10.96 -17.60 20.14
N ALA A 970 -11.68 -18.57 20.70
CA ALA A 970 -13.13 -18.53 20.81
C ALA A 970 -13.51 -18.29 22.26
N VAL A 971 -14.46 -17.39 22.47
CA VAL A 971 -15.14 -17.21 23.75
C VAL A 971 -16.59 -17.63 23.55
N GLU A 972 -16.97 -18.65 24.28
CA GLU A 972 -18.33 -19.19 24.31
C GLU A 972 -19.03 -18.65 25.54
N PHE A 973 -20.23 -18.11 25.35
CA PHE A 973 -21.07 -17.60 26.40
C PHE A 973 -22.35 -18.43 26.52
N THR A 974 -22.64 -18.94 27.71
CA THR A 974 -23.82 -19.78 28.00
C THR A 974 -24.62 -19.19 29.16
N ILE A 975 -25.92 -19.46 29.18
CA ILE A 975 -26.81 -19.02 30.27
C ILE A 975 -26.74 -20.04 31.41
N ASP A 976 -26.60 -19.56 32.65
CA ASP A 976 -26.53 -20.38 33.87
C ASP A 976 -27.21 -19.67 35.07
N ASP A 977 -27.42 -20.37 36.19
CA ASP A 977 -28.02 -19.82 37.42
C ASP A 977 -27.03 -18.90 38.16
N LYS A 978 -27.50 -17.71 38.59
CA LYS A 978 -26.72 -16.73 39.37
C LYS A 978 -26.10 -17.26 40.67
N LYS A 979 -26.58 -18.39 41.20
CA LYS A 979 -26.07 -18.95 42.47
C LYS A 979 -24.63 -19.46 42.42
N THR A 980 -24.05 -19.69 41.24
CA THR A 980 -22.66 -20.17 41.15
C THR A 980 -21.71 -19.00 40.88
N PRO A 981 -20.50 -18.96 41.49
CA PRO A 981 -19.57 -17.85 41.30
C PRO A 981 -19.06 -17.75 39.85
N TRP A 982 -19.07 -16.53 39.28
CA TRP A 982 -18.50 -16.27 37.95
C TRP A 982 -16.99 -16.52 37.95
N LYS A 983 -16.54 -17.44 37.10
CA LYS A 983 -15.12 -17.70 36.85
C LYS A 983 -14.91 -18.08 35.40
N LEU A 984 -13.92 -17.46 34.77
CA LEU A 984 -13.53 -17.83 33.42
C LEU A 984 -12.94 -19.25 33.40
N GLN A 985 -13.58 -20.14 32.66
CA GLN A 985 -13.15 -21.53 32.51
C GLN A 985 -12.39 -21.72 31.18
N SER A 986 -11.51 -22.71 31.13
CA SER A 986 -10.87 -23.17 29.90
C SER A 986 -11.12 -24.66 29.74
N GLU A 987 -11.76 -25.07 28.66
CA GLU A 987 -11.93 -26.49 28.33
C GLU A 987 -10.80 -26.99 27.41
N LYS A 988 -10.48 -28.28 27.50
CA LYS A 988 -9.47 -28.92 26.65
C LYS A 988 -10.11 -29.82 25.57
N GLU A 989 -9.54 -29.68 24.37
CA GLU A 989 -9.43 -30.64 23.26
C GLU A 989 -10.54 -30.78 22.21
N SER A 990 -11.79 -30.32 22.41
CA SER A 990 -12.84 -30.42 21.36
C SER A 990 -12.73 -29.32 20.26
N TRP A 991 -12.36 -28.09 20.64
CA TRP A 991 -12.37 -26.93 19.74
C TRP A 991 -11.14 -26.81 18.81
N GLY A 992 -10.05 -27.51 19.12
CA GLY A 992 -8.78 -27.37 18.38
C GLY A 992 -8.91 -27.64 16.87
N GLY A 993 -9.72 -28.64 16.50
CA GLY A 993 -10.02 -28.96 15.10
C GLY A 993 -10.93 -27.94 14.41
N VAL A 994 -11.92 -27.40 15.12
CA VAL A 994 -12.89 -26.43 14.61
C VAL A 994 -12.21 -25.08 14.37
N LEU A 995 -11.47 -24.56 15.35
CA LEU A 995 -10.74 -23.30 15.22
C LEU A 995 -9.67 -23.37 14.13
N LYS A 996 -9.04 -24.53 13.96
CA LYS A 996 -8.12 -24.75 12.83
C LYS A 996 -8.83 -24.71 11.47
N LYS A 997 -10.09 -25.15 11.36
CA LYS A 997 -10.88 -24.99 10.12
C LYS A 997 -11.28 -23.53 9.91
N ILE A 998 -11.76 -22.85 10.95
CA ILE A 998 -12.15 -21.44 10.90
C ILE A 998 -10.96 -20.55 10.52
N SER A 999 -9.79 -20.77 11.12
CA SER A 999 -8.56 -20.01 10.81
C SER A 999 -8.12 -20.11 9.35
N LYS A 1000 -8.54 -21.15 8.62
CA LYS A 1000 -8.26 -21.30 7.18
C LYS A 1000 -9.28 -20.58 6.31
N ALA A 1001 -10.53 -20.51 6.76
CA ALA A 1001 -11.64 -19.95 6.01
C ALA A 1001 -11.80 -18.43 6.22
N LEU A 1002 -11.32 -17.90 7.36
CA LEU A 1002 -11.52 -16.50 7.72
C LEU A 1002 -10.81 -15.48 6.81
N PRO A 1003 -9.53 -15.66 6.43
CA PRO A 1003 -8.87 -14.72 5.53
C PRO A 1003 -9.37 -14.87 4.09
N GLN A 1004 -9.94 -13.81 3.52
CA GLN A 1004 -10.46 -13.77 2.15
C GLN A 1004 -9.76 -12.68 1.34
N PRO A 1005 -9.30 -12.93 0.10
CA PRO A 1005 -8.66 -11.90 -0.72
C PRO A 1005 -9.66 -10.82 -1.15
N MET A 1006 -9.25 -9.55 -1.12
CA MET A 1006 -10.06 -8.40 -1.57
C MET A 1006 -9.66 -7.95 -2.98
N GLY A 1007 -9.84 -8.84 -3.96
CA GLY A 1007 -9.45 -8.62 -5.37
C GLY A 1007 -8.00 -8.96 -5.70
N THR A 1008 -7.10 -8.98 -4.72
CA THR A 1008 -5.71 -9.48 -4.88
C THR A 1008 -5.28 -10.23 -3.61
N SER A 1009 -4.35 -11.18 -3.71
CA SER A 1009 -3.97 -12.00 -2.54
C SER A 1009 -3.13 -11.27 -1.50
N GLN A 1010 -2.52 -10.16 -1.90
CA GLN A 1010 -1.70 -9.35 -1.03
C GLN A 1010 -2.56 -8.36 -0.23
N ILE A 1011 -3.87 -8.33 -0.47
CA ILE A 1011 -4.81 -7.52 0.30
C ILE A 1011 -5.91 -8.46 0.79
N LEU A 1012 -5.86 -8.83 2.07
CA LEU A 1012 -6.75 -9.80 2.67
C LEU A 1012 -7.78 -9.11 3.57
N LEU A 1013 -9.01 -9.59 3.56
CA LEU A 1013 -10.02 -9.35 4.56
C LEU A 1013 -9.92 -10.44 5.62
N ASP A 1014 -9.72 -10.05 6.86
CA ASP A 1014 -9.81 -10.93 8.01
C ASP A 1014 -11.21 -10.79 8.62
N GLY A 1015 -11.96 -11.90 8.58
CA GLY A 1015 -13.30 -11.95 9.13
C GLY A 1015 -13.35 -12.09 10.65
N LEU A 1016 -14.57 -12.05 11.18
CA LEU A 1016 -14.93 -12.39 12.55
C LEU A 1016 -16.08 -13.40 12.51
N VAL A 1017 -16.21 -14.25 13.53
CA VAL A 1017 -17.34 -15.20 13.62
C VAL A 1017 -18.16 -14.89 14.85
N HIS A 1018 -19.44 -14.56 14.63
CA HIS A 1018 -20.47 -14.46 15.66
C HIS A 1018 -21.55 -15.52 15.42
N VAL A 1019 -21.64 -16.49 16.32
CA VAL A 1019 -22.74 -17.45 16.37
C VAL A 1019 -23.63 -17.07 17.53
N VAL A 1020 -24.93 -16.99 17.29
CA VAL A 1020 -25.95 -16.72 18.32
C VAL A 1020 -26.99 -17.81 18.18
N THR A 1021 -27.25 -18.56 19.25
CA THR A 1021 -28.26 -19.61 19.31
C THR A 1021 -29.25 -19.31 20.44
N ASN A 1022 -30.19 -20.22 20.69
CA ASN A 1022 -31.09 -20.10 21.84
C ASN A 1022 -30.35 -20.27 23.18
N ASP A 1023 -29.29 -21.08 23.20
CA ASP A 1023 -28.66 -21.56 24.43
C ASP A 1023 -27.25 -20.96 24.64
N GLY A 1024 -26.71 -20.23 23.66
CA GLY A 1024 -25.40 -19.61 23.80
C GLY A 1024 -24.96 -18.71 22.65
N ILE A 1025 -23.82 -18.06 22.86
CA ILE A 1025 -23.20 -17.11 21.94
C ILE A 1025 -21.73 -17.48 21.80
N ILE A 1026 -21.22 -17.54 20.58
CA ILE A 1026 -19.79 -17.81 20.33
C ILE A 1026 -19.20 -16.66 19.55
N VAL A 1027 -18.10 -16.13 20.07
CA VAL A 1027 -17.29 -15.09 19.43
C VAL A 1027 -15.91 -15.66 19.13
N VAL A 1028 -15.52 -15.73 17.85
CA VAL A 1028 -14.20 -16.21 17.43
C VAL A 1028 -13.41 -15.10 16.75
N LYS A 1029 -12.19 -14.85 17.24
CA LYS A 1029 -11.28 -13.81 16.72
C LYS A 1029 -9.82 -14.24 16.81
N ARG A 1030 -8.94 -13.44 16.20
CA ARG A 1030 -7.49 -13.59 16.37
C ARG A 1030 -7.05 -13.41 17.81
N ASN A 1031 -6.05 -14.18 18.21
CA ASN A 1031 -5.40 -14.09 19.51
C ASN A 1031 -4.44 -12.87 19.57
N GLU A 1032 -4.95 -11.66 19.35
CA GLU A 1032 -4.20 -10.41 19.47
C GLU A 1032 -4.96 -9.47 20.41
N LYS A 1033 -4.29 -8.85 21.39
CA LYS A 1033 -4.94 -7.99 22.41
C LYS A 1033 -5.85 -6.92 21.80
N ARG A 1034 -5.48 -6.35 20.65
CA ARG A 1034 -6.26 -5.34 19.91
C ARG A 1034 -7.67 -5.77 19.50
N PHE A 1035 -7.96 -7.07 19.46
CA PHE A 1035 -9.31 -7.58 19.13
C PHE A 1035 -10.14 -7.96 20.36
N TRP A 1036 -9.55 -7.88 21.56
CA TRP A 1036 -10.17 -8.30 22.82
C TRP A 1036 -10.13 -7.16 23.85
N THR A 1037 -10.52 -5.95 23.45
CA THR A 1037 -10.55 -4.78 24.34
C THR A 1037 -11.92 -4.60 25.01
N ARG A 1038 -11.99 -3.76 26.04
CA ARG A 1038 -13.22 -3.48 26.80
C ARG A 1038 -14.33 -2.88 25.93
N SER A 1039 -13.93 -1.98 25.04
CA SER A 1039 -14.81 -1.29 24.08
C SER A 1039 -15.36 -2.26 23.04
N LEU A 1040 -14.51 -3.14 22.50
CA LEU A 1040 -14.94 -4.18 21.56
C LEU A 1040 -15.90 -5.18 22.21
N ALA A 1041 -15.72 -5.51 23.50
CA ALA A 1041 -16.66 -6.37 24.21
C ALA A 1041 -18.10 -5.83 24.19
N ARG A 1042 -18.27 -4.52 24.33
CA ARG A 1042 -19.58 -3.87 24.22
C ARG A 1042 -20.13 -3.92 22.80
N GLU A 1043 -19.29 -3.64 21.81
CA GLU A 1043 -19.70 -3.68 20.39
C GLU A 1043 -20.12 -5.08 19.96
N ASP A 1044 -19.40 -6.12 20.37
CA ASP A 1044 -19.79 -7.51 20.05
C ASP A 1044 -21.06 -7.93 20.79
N ALA A 1045 -21.22 -7.49 22.05
CA ALA A 1045 -22.45 -7.73 22.79
C ALA A 1045 -23.64 -7.06 22.10
N ASP A 1046 -23.51 -5.79 21.71
CA ASP A 1046 -24.55 -5.06 20.97
C ASP A 1046 -24.83 -5.71 19.60
N ALA A 1047 -23.80 -6.16 18.87
CA ALA A 1047 -23.96 -6.83 17.58
C ALA A 1047 -24.66 -8.19 17.71
N THR A 1048 -24.35 -8.97 18.75
CA THR A 1048 -24.99 -10.27 19.01
C THR A 1048 -26.42 -10.13 19.51
N LEU A 1049 -26.71 -9.10 20.33
CA LEU A 1049 -28.07 -8.71 20.71
C LEU A 1049 -28.91 -8.33 19.49
N ALA A 1050 -28.38 -7.46 18.63
CA ALA A 1050 -29.06 -7.03 17.42
C ALA A 1050 -29.37 -8.21 16.49
N LYS A 1051 -28.43 -9.14 16.34
CA LYS A 1051 -28.63 -10.38 15.58
C LYS A 1051 -29.78 -11.21 16.16
N ARG A 1052 -29.81 -11.43 17.48
CA ARG A 1052 -30.90 -12.15 18.15
C ARG A 1052 -32.27 -11.47 17.94
N MET A 1053 -32.32 -10.14 18.01
CA MET A 1053 -33.56 -9.39 17.78
C MET A 1053 -34.09 -9.55 16.36
N ILE A 1054 -33.21 -9.55 15.35
CA ILE A 1054 -33.57 -9.77 13.95
C ILE A 1054 -34.12 -11.19 13.77
N ASP A 1055 -33.41 -12.20 14.28
CA ASP A 1055 -33.82 -13.60 14.15
C ASP A 1055 -35.21 -13.84 14.80
N THR A 1056 -35.47 -13.27 15.98
CA THR A 1056 -36.78 -13.36 16.66
C THR A 1056 -37.88 -12.65 15.87
N ARG A 1057 -37.58 -11.48 15.28
CA ARG A 1057 -38.56 -10.72 14.48
C ARG A 1057 -38.94 -11.47 13.20
N ASP A 1058 -37.97 -12.07 12.53
CA ASP A 1058 -38.20 -12.78 11.29
C ASP A 1058 -38.96 -14.10 11.55
N ALA A 1059 -38.64 -14.81 12.65
CA ALA A 1059 -39.43 -15.96 13.11
C ALA A 1059 -40.88 -15.59 13.50
N ALA A 1060 -41.10 -14.41 14.09
CA ALA A 1060 -42.44 -13.91 14.41
C ALA A 1060 -43.25 -13.52 13.16
N ARG A 1061 -42.59 -13.10 12.07
CA ARG A 1061 -43.24 -12.85 10.78
C ARG A 1061 -43.62 -14.16 10.10
N GLU A 1062 -42.73 -15.14 10.08
CA GLU A 1062 -43.02 -16.46 9.51
C GLU A 1062 -44.16 -17.18 10.25
N SER A 1063 -44.33 -16.95 11.56
CA SER A 1063 -45.46 -17.51 12.33
C SER A 1063 -46.76 -16.72 12.26
N THR A 1064 -46.75 -15.51 11.70
CA THR A 1064 -47.96 -14.71 11.44
C THR A 1064 -48.43 -14.80 9.98
N ASP A 1065 -47.54 -15.19 9.07
CA ASP A 1065 -47.85 -15.51 7.67
C ASP A 1065 -48.22 -17.02 7.47
N ALA A 1066 -48.07 -17.85 8.50
CA ALA A 1066 -48.51 -19.26 8.54
C ALA A 1066 -49.77 -19.43 9.40
#